data_AF-A0A6N8AVX5-F1
#
_entry.id   AF-A0A6N8AVX5-F1
#
_cell.length_a   1.000
_cell.length_b   1.000
_cell.length_c   1.000
_cell.angle_alpha   90.00
_cell.angle_beta   90.00
_cell.angle_gamma   90.00
#
_symmetry.space_group_name_H-M   'P 1'
#
loop_
_entity.id
_entity.type
_entity.pdbx_description
1 polymer ?
#
loop_
_entity_poly.entity_id
_entity_poly.type
_entity_poly.pdbx_seq_one_letter_code
_entity_poly.pdbx_strand_id
1 'polypeptide(L)'
;MHMWKRPHACRWPLLPLALLAALARAQDSGAGIDLQFGNWLDPSGRVGWRGCDPDGTSWLTATPKRTPTGFLYGCNPQVPALKPAGDGGWQWSGDVALGYLHVSGDTANTNWRRFRNPDDGLLLQADFSLRRASDGRYADLRLSRLDRDNQYYRALFGQAGRYRVQAFMRSSPNVLSGNARSIWDGVGSDRLTLKPGLAAAGSSPAQVAAVSAAQPPITLAVVRDKQGVSINYLLNPRWTTYASLTHEQRKGARPFGGPFFFNYPFANNGGIYEIPRPIDDSTLNFSGGFRFVGNLWRSEFSYTGSLFRHAQRSFSYAVPFAVGSVAGANSPPLYQGSFAYEPDNDYHRLGASVSRRLPAWKGDFTLAASLSTMRQNDRLLPPMDCQGQFGQDLAPPFLANCADWNTSAALSRDRADMAINNQKLDARLVLQPLDGVTWRSTARYLREDYAGTYWSYNPLTDQWGYIAENGAQGSVVPGEMGLWDPGANRSVLTRIRNLPLDKETRELSTGLDWRPSPRNTLGATYTFTWIERAHREVATTRDNMLRLSWNNRTADWLTLRANYSWLDRGGSRYYYNPYEFTFSSSLPGFVEPAAGLPPHTVAALRKYDIASRTQHKLDLMATFILPRDMTVYVSARADRNHYDAQIGRQKLDSYATSVQWEWQPDPDTTASAWYGHDRSELVFANVNDAVGSDPQLGGPTYPEANRWWMDDTQRNHYAGLNLSRRLGRASLDLAWNWTSSRGRTGYRMNSPGALTVPANAALASGSYPVMVYRVNSLTAGLSMPLGQRVRLRVFDTWERGNLSDWHYFGFEDTLVYDHRVYVDGGPSSYRVNLLGMMLEVAL
;
A
#
# COMPACT_ATOMS: atom_id res chain seq x y z
N MET A 1 9.25 28.79 -30.50
CA MET A 1 8.20 28.15 -31.41
C MET A 1 7.08 27.53 -30.58
N HIS A 2 6.27 28.47 -30.04
CA HIS A 2 4.89 28.77 -29.61
C HIS A 2 3.90 27.71 -30.13
N MET A 3 3.59 26.66 -29.30
CA MET A 3 2.35 25.92 -29.65
C MET A 3 1.47 25.78 -28.39
N TRP A 4 0.37 26.66 -28.23
CA TRP A 4 -1.07 26.76 -27.91
C TRP A 4 -1.67 25.39 -27.56
N LYS A 5 -1.91 25.10 -26.27
CA LYS A 5 -2.88 24.05 -25.89
C LYS A 5 -3.96 24.66 -24.99
N ARG A 6 -5.15 24.98 -25.51
CA ARG A 6 -6.58 25.20 -25.26
C ARG A 6 -6.97 24.85 -23.82
N PRO A 7 -7.76 25.73 -23.04
CA PRO A 7 -8.32 25.60 -21.69
C PRO A 7 -9.80 25.21 -21.72
N HIS A 8 -10.22 24.02 -21.20
CA HIS A 8 -11.65 23.63 -21.09
C HIS A 8 -12.17 23.99 -19.69
N ALA A 9 -13.03 25.05 -19.63
CA ALA A 9 -14.05 25.77 -18.83
C ALA A 9 -15.24 24.86 -18.51
N CYS A 10 -15.49 24.54 -17.25
CA CYS A 10 -16.88 24.14 -16.94
C CYS A 10 -17.21 24.58 -15.50
N ARG A 11 -18.22 25.50 -15.44
CA ARG A 11 -19.31 26.23 -14.75
C ARG A 11 -20.14 25.29 -13.87
N TRP A 12 -20.22 25.47 -12.55
CA TRP A 12 -20.71 25.70 -11.17
C TRP A 12 -22.09 25.05 -10.99
N PRO A 13 -22.76 24.89 -9.57
CA PRO A 13 -22.94 25.34 -8.19
C PRO A 13 -23.59 24.25 -7.32
N LEU A 14 -23.11 23.95 -6.04
CA LEU A 14 -22.78 24.09 -4.61
C LEU A 14 -24.05 24.10 -3.75
N LEU A 15 -24.13 23.28 -2.40
CA LEU A 15 -23.93 23.38 -0.93
C LEU A 15 -25.07 22.73 -0.17
N PRO A 16 -25.05 22.33 1.25
CA PRO A 16 -24.22 21.83 2.36
C PRO A 16 -25.10 21.16 3.46
N LEU A 17 -24.54 20.09 4.39
CA LEU A 17 -23.80 19.56 5.55
C LEU A 17 -24.78 19.13 6.63
N ALA A 18 -24.47 17.95 7.47
CA ALA A 18 -23.87 17.79 8.82
C ALA A 18 -24.17 16.38 9.34
N LEU A 19 -23.15 15.59 10.11
CA LEU A 19 -22.43 15.18 11.32
C LEU A 19 -23.04 13.88 11.86
N LEU A 20 -22.18 12.80 12.02
CA LEU A 20 -21.92 11.96 13.21
C LEU A 20 -21.07 10.75 12.79
N ALA A 21 -19.73 10.69 13.24
CA ALA A 21 -18.95 9.69 14.01
C ALA A 21 -19.67 8.34 14.07
N ALA A 22 -19.50 7.58 12.90
CA ALA A 22 -19.46 6.13 13.21
C ALA A 22 -18.89 5.37 12.02
N LEU A 23 -17.54 5.32 11.93
CA LEU A 23 -16.65 4.15 11.74
C LEU A 23 -15.75 4.41 10.52
N ALA A 24 -14.57 5.09 10.79
CA ALA A 24 -13.22 4.78 10.27
C ALA A 24 -13.18 3.40 9.61
N ARG A 25 -13.98 3.17 8.50
CA ARG A 25 -13.41 2.27 7.46
C ARG A 25 -12.16 2.89 6.85
N ALA A 26 -11.07 2.96 7.63
CA ALA A 26 -9.72 2.67 7.08
C ALA A 26 -9.70 2.78 5.56
N GLN A 27 -9.37 3.98 4.95
CA GLN A 27 -8.49 4.32 3.81
C GLN A 27 -8.07 3.07 3.02
N ASP A 28 -9.12 2.19 2.70
CA ASP A 28 -8.84 1.24 1.61
C ASP A 28 -9.22 1.87 0.26
N SER A 29 -8.28 2.64 -0.32
CA SER A 29 -8.31 3.06 -1.74
C SER A 29 -9.35 2.29 -2.55
N GLY A 30 -10.35 1.48 -1.87
CA GLY A 30 -11.17 0.79 -2.90
C GLY A 30 -12.66 0.96 -2.61
N ALA A 31 -13.25 1.72 -1.47
CA ALA A 31 -14.71 1.93 -1.38
C ALA A 31 -14.97 3.19 -0.54
N GLY A 32 -15.44 4.30 -1.26
CA GLY A 32 -15.97 5.44 -0.50
C GLY A 32 -15.13 6.71 -0.77
N ILE A 33 -15.81 7.89 -0.54
CA ILE A 33 -15.32 9.28 -0.77
C ILE A 33 -14.24 9.63 0.26
N ASP A 34 -13.13 10.10 -0.33
CA ASP A 34 -12.07 10.69 0.52
C ASP A 34 -12.64 11.67 1.55
N LEU A 35 -12.59 11.25 2.77
CA LEU A 35 -13.24 11.99 3.87
C LEU A 35 -12.32 13.12 4.36
N GLN A 36 -11.05 13.14 3.85
CA GLN A 36 -10.19 14.27 4.27
C GLN A 36 -9.66 15.01 3.04
N PHE A 37 -10.11 16.25 2.97
CA PHE A 37 -9.70 17.05 1.79
C PHE A 37 -8.77 18.19 2.25
N GLY A 38 -7.35 17.87 2.24
CA GLY A 38 -6.23 18.78 2.50
C GLY A 38 -4.99 18.37 1.70
N ASN A 39 -4.12 19.39 1.55
CA ASN A 39 -2.81 19.02 0.95
C ASN A 39 -1.67 19.31 1.92
N TRP A 40 -0.54 18.92 1.55
CA TRP A 40 0.62 19.01 2.46
C TRP A 40 0.85 20.45 2.94
N LEU A 41 0.47 21.58 2.23
CA LEU A 41 0.62 22.98 2.69
C LEU A 41 -0.52 23.37 3.62
N ASP A 42 -1.60 22.64 3.48
CA ASP A 42 -2.77 22.94 4.34
C ASP A 42 -3.39 21.61 4.81
N PRO A 43 -2.71 20.88 5.68
CA PRO A 43 -3.16 19.54 6.08
C PRO A 43 -4.50 19.59 6.83
N SER A 44 -4.84 20.76 7.45
CA SER A 44 -6.07 20.82 8.26
C SER A 44 -7.26 21.31 7.40
N GLY A 45 -6.98 21.51 6.11
CA GLY A 45 -8.09 21.94 5.25
C GLY A 45 -8.66 23.31 5.67
N ARG A 46 -7.85 24.05 6.54
CA ARG A 46 -8.12 25.45 6.94
C ARG A 46 -9.08 25.49 8.13
N VAL A 47 -9.27 24.38 8.85
CA VAL A 47 -10.00 24.42 10.13
C VAL A 47 -9.19 25.23 11.16
N GLY A 48 -9.72 26.47 11.51
CA GLY A 48 -8.97 27.22 12.57
C GLY A 48 -8.26 28.44 11.97
N TRP A 49 -8.47 28.63 10.65
CA TRP A 49 -7.89 29.77 9.93
C TRP A 49 -8.28 31.10 10.59
N ARG A 50 -9.37 31.30 11.17
CA ARG A 50 -9.88 32.60 11.69
C ARG A 50 -9.68 32.67 13.21
N GLY A 51 -8.85 31.63 13.66
CA GLY A 51 -8.52 31.70 15.09
C GLY A 51 -9.59 30.99 15.94
N CYS A 52 -9.48 31.10 17.21
CA CYS A 52 -10.39 30.40 18.16
C CYS A 52 -11.63 31.25 18.43
N ASP A 53 -12.68 30.57 18.45
CA ASP A 53 -13.94 31.24 18.84
C ASP A 53 -13.79 31.96 20.19
N PRO A 54 -14.10 33.24 20.18
CA PRO A 54 -13.91 34.01 21.41
C PRO A 54 -14.81 33.49 22.55
N ASP A 55 -15.93 32.81 22.17
CA ASP A 55 -16.86 32.30 23.21
C ASP A 55 -16.39 30.95 23.76
N GLY A 56 -15.25 30.38 23.22
CA GLY A 56 -14.64 29.15 23.75
C GLY A 56 -15.49 27.92 23.40
N THR A 57 -15.30 26.83 24.13
CA THR A 57 -15.86 25.48 23.82
C THR A 57 -17.32 25.39 24.27
N SER A 58 -17.74 26.27 25.20
CA SER A 58 -19.16 26.24 25.61
C SER A 58 -19.56 27.63 26.14
N TRP A 59 -20.94 27.91 26.10
CA TRP A 59 -21.49 29.18 26.64
C TRP A 59 -21.42 29.19 28.17
N LEU A 60 -21.07 28.00 28.79
CA LEU A 60 -21.05 27.89 30.27
C LEU A 60 -19.65 28.11 30.82
N THR A 61 -18.57 27.76 30.04
CA THR A 61 -17.20 28.03 30.53
C THR A 61 -16.27 28.18 29.33
N ALA A 62 -15.39 29.18 29.49
CA ALA A 62 -14.39 29.44 28.43
C ALA A 62 -13.15 28.55 28.63
N THR A 63 -13.21 27.66 29.78
CA THR A 63 -12.01 26.85 30.07
C THR A 63 -12.06 25.56 29.21
N PRO A 64 -10.88 25.24 28.65
CA PRO A 64 -10.84 24.00 27.86
C PRO A 64 -11.04 22.75 28.73
N LYS A 65 -11.98 21.84 28.22
CA LYS A 65 -12.23 20.58 28.96
C LYS A 65 -11.35 19.46 28.43
N ARG A 66 -11.27 18.48 29.37
CA ARG A 66 -10.40 17.34 28.98
C ARG A 66 -11.27 16.17 28.50
N THR A 67 -10.65 15.50 27.58
CA THR A 67 -11.28 14.24 27.15
C THR A 67 -11.24 13.19 28.27
N PRO A 68 -12.13 12.22 28.08
CA PRO A 68 -12.10 11.16 29.10
C PRO A 68 -10.70 10.53 29.21
N THR A 69 -9.90 10.64 28.27
CA THR A 69 -8.54 10.06 28.31
C THR A 69 -7.54 11.08 28.86
N GLY A 70 -8.05 12.32 29.10
CA GLY A 70 -7.23 13.24 29.92
C GLY A 70 -6.58 14.32 29.04
N PHE A 71 -6.79 14.38 27.68
CA PHE A 71 -6.22 15.42 26.82
C PHE A 71 -7.13 16.66 26.80
N LEU A 72 -6.49 17.82 26.55
CA LEU A 72 -7.28 19.06 26.48
C LEU A 72 -7.87 19.23 25.08
N TYR A 73 -9.06 19.59 25.11
CA TYR A 73 -9.66 19.87 23.79
C TYR A 73 -9.02 21.12 23.17
N GLY A 74 -8.71 20.97 21.86
CA GLY A 74 -8.22 22.20 21.18
C GLY A 74 -9.28 23.31 21.20
N CYS A 75 -8.80 24.52 20.77
CA CYS A 75 -9.78 25.62 20.76
C CYS A 75 -10.77 25.45 19.60
N ASN A 76 -11.97 25.79 19.86
CA ASN A 76 -12.99 25.79 18.79
C ASN A 76 -12.70 26.89 17.75
N PRO A 77 -12.65 26.39 16.45
CA PRO A 77 -12.33 27.41 15.44
C PRO A 77 -13.44 28.46 15.33
N GLN A 78 -13.06 29.66 15.13
CA GLN A 78 -14.02 30.75 14.90
C GLN A 78 -14.76 30.55 13.58
N VAL A 79 -16.13 30.67 13.74
CA VAL A 79 -16.95 30.49 12.51
C VAL A 79 -17.14 31.86 11.84
N PRO A 80 -17.02 31.88 10.48
CA PRO A 80 -17.18 33.18 9.79
C PRO A 80 -18.60 33.73 9.91
N ALA A 81 -18.58 35.13 10.08
CA ALA A 81 -19.94 35.75 10.06
C ALA A 81 -20.56 35.65 8.65
N LEU A 82 -21.85 35.22 8.65
CA LEU A 82 -22.52 35.07 7.35
C LEU A 82 -23.15 36.40 6.91
N LYS A 83 -22.89 36.75 5.62
CA LYS A 83 -23.50 37.98 5.07
C LYS A 83 -24.72 37.62 4.21
N PRO A 84 -25.74 38.61 4.26
CA PRO A 84 -26.93 38.34 3.43
C PRO A 84 -26.57 38.30 1.93
N ALA A 85 -27.12 37.33 1.28
CA ALA A 85 -26.99 37.27 -0.20
C ALA A 85 -28.34 37.57 -0.83
N GLY A 86 -28.62 38.91 -1.00
CA GLY A 86 -29.91 39.31 -1.60
C GLY A 86 -31.06 39.20 -0.58
N ASP A 87 -32.44 39.18 -1.08
CA ASP A 87 -33.61 39.26 -0.17
C ASP A 87 -34.22 37.86 0.04
N GLY A 88 -33.64 36.83 -0.38
CA GLY A 88 -34.25 35.48 -0.39
C GLY A 88 -33.81 34.65 0.81
N GLY A 89 -33.23 35.34 1.88
CA GLY A 89 -32.91 34.58 3.12
C GLY A 89 -31.58 33.84 3.02
N TRP A 90 -30.80 33.90 1.92
CA TRP A 90 -29.47 33.26 1.78
C TRP A 90 -28.39 34.12 2.43
N GLN A 91 -27.60 33.33 3.11
CA GLN A 91 -26.42 33.98 3.72
C GLN A 91 -25.14 33.29 3.23
N TRP A 92 -24.02 34.15 3.04
CA TRP A 92 -22.79 33.51 2.53
C TRP A 92 -21.58 33.96 3.32
N SER A 93 -20.51 33.15 3.25
CA SER A 93 -19.16 33.50 3.73
C SER A 93 -18.11 32.90 2.78
N GLY A 94 -17.03 33.68 2.68
CA GLY A 94 -15.99 33.16 1.75
C GLY A 94 -14.61 33.70 2.13
N ASP A 95 -13.60 32.84 1.71
CA ASP A 95 -12.18 33.24 1.89
C ASP A 95 -11.40 32.87 0.63
N VAL A 96 -10.55 33.88 0.23
CA VAL A 96 -9.66 33.55 -0.91
C VAL A 96 -8.21 33.87 -0.51
N ALA A 97 -7.34 32.91 -0.94
CA ALA A 97 -5.92 33.15 -0.66
C ALA A 97 -5.12 33.03 -1.96
N LEU A 98 -4.35 34.07 -2.23
CA LEU A 98 -3.41 34.05 -3.36
C LEU A 98 -1.96 34.12 -2.85
N GLY A 99 -1.21 33.12 -3.38
CA GLY A 99 0.17 33.12 -2.82
C GLY A 99 1.18 32.73 -3.90
N TYR A 100 2.44 32.81 -3.51
CA TYR A 100 3.57 32.41 -4.37
C TYR A 100 4.53 31.53 -3.57
N LEU A 101 4.99 30.45 -4.24
CA LEU A 101 5.99 29.56 -3.62
C LEU A 101 7.33 29.69 -4.35
N HIS A 102 8.34 29.78 -3.59
CA HIS A 102 9.70 29.67 -4.14
C HIS A 102 10.46 28.51 -3.48
N VAL A 103 10.98 27.60 -4.35
CA VAL A 103 11.73 26.46 -3.81
C VAL A 103 13.18 26.54 -4.33
N SER A 104 14.20 26.31 -3.45
CA SER A 104 15.62 26.37 -3.84
C SER A 104 16.37 25.17 -3.25
N GLY A 105 17.64 24.91 -3.70
CA GLY A 105 18.44 23.76 -3.23
C GLY A 105 18.27 22.55 -4.15
N ASP A 106 18.24 21.37 -3.59
CA ASP A 106 18.12 20.11 -4.38
C ASP A 106 16.64 19.81 -4.66
N THR A 107 15.99 20.56 -5.48
CA THR A 107 14.51 20.55 -5.65
C THR A 107 14.08 19.34 -6.49
N ALA A 108 15.08 18.70 -7.19
CA ALA A 108 14.70 17.55 -8.03
C ALA A 108 14.81 16.24 -7.24
N ASN A 109 15.17 16.37 -5.94
CA ASN A 109 15.38 15.14 -5.17
C ASN A 109 14.04 14.38 -5.00
N THR A 110 14.08 13.11 -5.25
CA THR A 110 12.87 12.25 -5.29
C THR A 110 12.18 12.23 -3.91
N ASN A 111 12.96 12.14 -2.83
CA ASN A 111 12.33 12.04 -1.48
C ASN A 111 11.61 13.34 -1.11
N TRP A 112 12.19 14.46 -1.53
CA TRP A 112 11.52 15.75 -1.24
C TRP A 112 10.25 15.88 -2.08
N ARG A 113 10.15 15.34 -3.26
CA ARG A 113 9.02 15.58 -4.19
C ARG A 113 7.96 14.49 -4.05
N ARG A 114 8.34 13.44 -3.35
CA ARG A 114 7.41 12.28 -3.33
C ARG A 114 6.10 12.69 -2.63
N PHE A 115 4.92 12.66 -3.22
CA PHE A 115 3.53 12.88 -2.80
C PHE A 115 3.24 14.37 -2.64
N ARG A 116 4.21 15.30 -2.90
CA ARG A 116 3.95 16.75 -2.76
C ARG A 116 4.37 17.48 -4.04
N ASN A 117 5.31 17.18 -4.77
CA ASN A 117 5.99 17.71 -5.97
C ASN A 117 5.84 19.23 -6.08
N PRO A 118 6.44 20.01 -5.03
CA PRO A 118 6.30 21.48 -5.08
C PRO A 118 7.19 22.11 -6.16
N ASP A 119 6.59 23.22 -6.76
CA ASP A 119 7.37 24.00 -7.75
C ASP A 119 7.10 25.50 -7.54
N ASP A 120 8.12 26.27 -8.12
CA ASP A 120 7.86 27.72 -8.08
C ASP A 120 6.55 28.07 -8.80
N GLY A 121 5.80 28.98 -8.02
CA GLY A 121 4.60 29.39 -8.79
C GLY A 121 3.51 29.92 -7.84
N LEU A 122 2.44 30.38 -8.59
CA LEU A 122 1.31 30.99 -7.85
C LEU A 122 0.44 29.90 -7.22
N LEU A 123 -0.12 30.31 -6.09
CA LEU A 123 -1.03 29.40 -5.36
C LEU A 123 -2.37 30.11 -5.13
N LEU A 124 -3.42 29.28 -5.32
CA LEU A 124 -4.76 29.84 -5.02
C LEU A 124 -5.53 28.85 -4.14
N GLN A 125 -6.12 29.52 -3.17
CA GLN A 125 -7.03 28.73 -2.30
C GLN A 125 -8.32 29.53 -2.07
N ALA A 126 -9.37 28.68 -2.02
CA ALA A 126 -10.64 29.40 -1.80
C ALA A 126 -11.61 28.48 -1.06
N ASP A 127 -12.45 29.13 -0.23
CA ASP A 127 -13.50 28.44 0.56
C ASP A 127 -14.75 29.33 0.59
N PHE A 128 -15.80 28.71 0.12
CA PHE A 128 -17.06 29.48 0.07
C PHE A 128 -18.18 28.65 0.69
N SER A 129 -19.07 29.43 1.41
CA SER A 129 -20.19 28.73 2.06
C SER A 129 -21.48 29.56 1.90
N LEU A 130 -22.52 28.90 1.53
CA LEU A 130 -23.84 29.51 1.41
C LEU A 130 -24.85 28.72 2.27
N ARG A 131 -25.69 29.54 2.96
CA ARG A 131 -26.65 28.86 3.84
C ARG A 131 -27.99 29.59 3.80
N ARG A 132 -29.03 28.81 3.89
CA ARG A 132 -30.37 29.38 4.07
C ARG A 132 -31.03 28.73 5.28
N ALA A 133 -31.21 29.54 6.28
CA ALA A 133 -31.62 29.02 7.61
C ALA A 133 -33.11 28.62 7.59
N SER A 134 -33.95 29.30 6.80
CA SER A 134 -35.40 29.05 6.83
C SER A 134 -35.75 27.62 6.45
N ASP A 135 -34.89 27.05 5.55
CA ASP A 135 -35.30 25.68 5.16
C ASP A 135 -34.08 24.74 5.20
N GLY A 136 -32.95 25.25 5.71
CA GLY A 136 -31.79 24.38 6.00
C GLY A 136 -30.97 24.07 4.74
N ARG A 137 -31.18 24.76 3.61
CA ARG A 137 -30.38 24.52 2.38
C ARG A 137 -28.99 25.16 2.51
N TYR A 138 -28.07 24.40 1.88
CA TYR A 138 -26.70 24.92 2.02
C TYR A 138 -25.87 24.48 0.81
N ALA A 139 -24.80 25.25 0.55
CA ALA A 139 -23.80 24.90 -0.50
C ALA A 139 -22.40 25.35 -0.06
N ASP A 140 -21.43 24.36 -0.23
CA ASP A 140 -20.04 24.69 0.14
C ASP A 140 -19.12 24.34 -1.02
N LEU A 141 -18.17 25.27 -1.23
CA LEU A 141 -17.12 25.01 -2.24
C LEU A 141 -15.73 25.25 -1.65
N ARG A 142 -14.91 24.22 -1.97
CA ARG A 142 -13.52 24.38 -1.49
C ARG A 142 -12.56 23.99 -2.63
N LEU A 143 -11.45 24.82 -2.67
CA LEU A 143 -10.40 24.45 -3.64
C LEU A 143 -9.03 24.88 -3.12
N SER A 144 -8.06 24.04 -3.42
CA SER A 144 -6.69 24.34 -2.97
C SER A 144 -5.69 23.90 -4.05
N ARG A 145 -4.65 24.82 -4.30
CA ARG A 145 -3.47 24.64 -5.16
C ARG A 145 -3.89 24.54 -6.63
N LEU A 146 -3.63 25.72 -7.38
CA LEU A 146 -3.99 25.66 -8.82
C LEU A 146 -2.76 25.29 -9.66
N ASP A 147 -1.62 24.75 -8.89
CA ASP A 147 -0.48 24.28 -9.72
C ASP A 147 -0.62 22.78 -10.00
N ARG A 148 -0.08 22.23 -11.14
CA ARG A 148 -0.30 20.93 -11.82
C ARG A 148 0.17 19.77 -10.93
N ASP A 149 -0.81 18.80 -10.53
CA ASP A 149 -0.70 17.38 -10.14
C ASP A 149 -0.75 17.22 -8.61
N ASN A 150 -1.29 18.41 -7.86
CA ASN A 150 -1.56 18.21 -6.41
C ASN A 150 -2.74 19.09 -5.98
N GLN A 151 -3.71 19.32 -6.93
CA GLN A 151 -4.85 20.20 -6.65
C GLN A 151 -6.03 19.35 -6.14
N TYR A 152 -6.93 20.13 -5.38
CA TYR A 152 -8.19 19.45 -5.03
C TYR A 152 -9.34 20.45 -5.05
N TYR A 153 -10.53 19.94 -5.48
CA TYR A 153 -11.80 20.67 -5.51
C TYR A 153 -12.88 19.84 -4.80
N ARG A 154 -13.63 20.69 -4.07
CA ARG A 154 -14.72 19.99 -3.37
C ARG A 154 -15.95 20.88 -3.30
N ALA A 155 -17.07 20.22 -3.70
CA ALA A 155 -18.35 20.94 -3.57
C ALA A 155 -19.36 20.09 -2.79
N LEU A 156 -20.06 20.81 -1.93
CA LEU A 156 -21.06 20.15 -1.06
C LEU A 156 -22.35 20.99 -1.08
N PHE A 157 -23.47 20.30 -1.34
CA PHE A 157 -24.75 21.04 -1.23
C PHE A 157 -25.86 20.11 -0.81
N GLY A 158 -26.94 20.70 -0.26
CA GLY A 158 -28.03 19.84 0.27
C GLY A 158 -28.96 20.65 1.17
N GLN A 159 -29.86 19.86 1.79
CA GLN A 159 -30.78 20.40 2.81
C GLN A 159 -30.65 19.59 4.11
N ALA A 160 -30.32 20.34 5.15
CA ALA A 160 -30.07 19.65 6.43
C ALA A 160 -31.27 18.76 6.79
N GLY A 161 -30.93 17.46 7.16
CA GLY A 161 -31.99 16.53 7.63
C GLY A 161 -32.74 15.89 6.44
N ARG A 162 -32.37 16.21 5.16
CA ARG A 162 -33.12 15.61 4.02
C ARG A 162 -32.13 14.95 3.04
N TYR A 163 -31.20 15.75 2.46
CA TYR A 163 -30.22 15.09 1.57
C TYR A 163 -28.92 15.89 1.55
N ARG A 164 -27.87 15.17 1.16
CA ARG A 164 -26.50 15.74 1.05
C ARG A 164 -25.82 15.17 -0.19
N VAL A 165 -25.33 16.12 -1.00
CA VAL A 165 -24.57 15.69 -2.19
C VAL A 165 -23.15 16.26 -2.12
N GLN A 166 -22.22 15.34 -2.47
CA GLN A 166 -20.82 15.77 -2.44
C GLN A 166 -20.12 15.35 -3.73
N ALA A 167 -19.35 16.37 -4.30
CA ALA A 167 -18.50 16.08 -5.48
C ALA A 167 -17.08 16.60 -5.25
N PHE A 168 -16.15 15.79 -5.80
CA PHE A 168 -14.77 16.24 -5.58
C PHE A 168 -13.88 15.79 -6.74
N MET A 169 -12.72 16.51 -6.85
CA MET A 169 -11.62 16.14 -7.77
C MET A 169 -10.27 16.43 -7.09
N ARG A 170 -9.41 15.49 -7.39
CA ARG A 170 -8.09 15.73 -6.77
C ARG A 170 -7.01 14.99 -7.56
N SER A 171 -5.75 15.54 -7.38
CA SER A 171 -4.58 14.91 -8.01
C SER A 171 -3.47 14.72 -6.97
N SER A 172 -2.78 13.55 -7.08
CA SER A 172 -1.69 13.24 -6.13
C SER A 172 -0.53 12.61 -6.88
N PRO A 173 0.60 13.28 -6.85
CA PRO A 173 1.76 12.72 -7.55
C PRO A 173 2.55 11.74 -6.67
N ASN A 174 3.11 10.73 -7.26
CA ASN A 174 4.08 9.81 -6.61
C ASN A 174 5.37 9.74 -7.46
N VAL A 175 6.31 10.64 -7.03
CA VAL A 175 7.61 10.64 -7.75
C VAL A 175 8.46 9.45 -7.28
N LEU A 176 8.79 8.57 -8.21
CA LEU A 176 9.47 7.30 -7.84
C LEU A 176 10.98 7.39 -8.12
N SER A 177 11.33 8.29 -9.05
CA SER A 177 12.77 8.51 -9.30
C SER A 177 12.97 9.94 -9.83
N GLY A 178 14.03 10.60 -9.26
CA GLY A 178 14.31 11.98 -9.74
C GLY A 178 15.62 12.01 -10.54
N ASN A 179 16.24 10.88 -10.74
CA ASN A 179 17.53 10.89 -11.46
C ASN A 179 17.65 9.65 -12.36
N ALA A 180 16.56 9.23 -12.90
CA ALA A 180 16.58 8.03 -13.76
C ALA A 180 17.26 8.35 -15.11
N ARG A 181 18.00 7.34 -15.61
CA ARG A 181 18.61 7.43 -16.96
C ARG A 181 18.22 6.18 -17.76
N SER A 182 17.53 6.57 -18.81
CA SER A 182 16.96 5.41 -19.55
C SER A 182 17.75 5.17 -20.85
N ILE A 183 17.98 3.84 -21.15
CA ILE A 183 18.63 3.52 -22.45
C ILE A 183 17.55 3.22 -23.49
N TRP A 184 16.31 3.41 -23.10
CA TRP A 184 15.20 3.16 -24.03
C TRP A 184 14.55 4.50 -24.41
N ASP A 185 14.04 4.58 -25.72
CA ASP A 185 13.06 5.61 -26.13
C ASP A 185 11.63 5.13 -25.88
N GLY A 186 10.72 6.11 -25.85
CA GLY A 186 9.30 5.69 -25.76
C GLY A 186 8.84 5.57 -24.29
N VAL A 187 9.67 6.20 -23.30
CA VAL A 187 9.23 6.13 -21.89
C VAL A 187 7.83 6.74 -21.79
N GLY A 188 6.90 5.94 -21.22
CA GLY A 188 5.49 6.38 -21.11
C GLY A 188 4.61 5.67 -22.14
N SER A 189 5.25 5.02 -23.16
CA SER A 189 4.46 4.29 -24.18
C SER A 189 4.54 2.78 -23.94
N ASP A 190 3.72 1.95 -24.71
CA ASP A 190 3.70 0.49 -24.50
C ASP A 190 4.81 -0.20 -25.30
N ARG A 191 5.65 0.63 -25.97
CA ARG A 191 6.80 0.05 -26.71
C ARG A 191 8.07 0.86 -26.42
N LEU A 192 9.02 0.09 -25.87
CA LEU A 192 10.31 0.73 -25.56
C LEU A 192 11.38 0.21 -26.52
N THR A 193 11.99 1.21 -27.23
CA THR A 193 13.07 0.85 -28.17
C THR A 193 14.40 1.41 -27.67
N LEU A 194 15.49 0.77 -28.23
CA LEU A 194 16.81 1.18 -27.72
C LEU A 194 17.21 2.53 -28.32
N LYS A 195 17.85 3.34 -27.54
CA LYS A 195 18.34 4.64 -28.05
C LYS A 195 19.40 4.44 -29.14
N PRO A 196 19.59 5.49 -29.98
CA PRO A 196 20.59 5.36 -31.04
C PRO A 196 21.98 5.02 -30.48
N GLY A 197 22.70 4.13 -31.25
CA GLY A 197 24.04 3.71 -30.75
C GLY A 197 23.97 2.31 -30.12
N LEU A 198 22.75 1.86 -29.92
CA LEU A 198 22.61 0.48 -29.38
C LEU A 198 21.88 -0.39 -30.41
N ALA A 199 22.41 -1.56 -30.52
CA ALA A 199 21.73 -2.53 -31.39
C ALA A 199 21.11 -3.66 -30.56
N ALA A 200 19.83 -3.99 -30.91
CA ALA A 200 19.17 -5.09 -30.17
C ALA A 200 19.97 -6.39 -30.31
N ALA A 201 20.12 -7.07 -29.20
CA ALA A 201 20.87 -8.33 -29.11
C ALA A 201 22.28 -8.20 -29.69
N GLY A 202 22.83 -7.01 -29.79
CA GLY A 202 24.17 -6.92 -30.41
C GLY A 202 25.03 -5.86 -29.70
N SER A 203 24.48 -5.35 -28.59
CA SER A 203 25.25 -4.27 -27.93
C SER A 203 26.17 -4.86 -26.86
N SER A 204 27.39 -4.20 -26.74
CA SER A 204 28.30 -4.59 -25.63
C SER A 204 27.96 -3.82 -24.33
N PRO A 205 28.31 -4.34 -23.24
CA PRO A 205 28.08 -3.63 -21.96
C PRO A 205 28.72 -2.23 -21.97
N ALA A 206 29.86 -2.12 -22.59
CA ALA A 206 30.51 -0.78 -22.61
C ALA A 206 29.68 0.22 -23.43
N GLN A 207 29.14 -0.30 -24.54
CA GLN A 207 28.30 0.61 -25.35
C GLN A 207 27.05 1.05 -24.55
N VAL A 208 26.42 0.07 -23.92
CA VAL A 208 25.19 0.41 -23.15
C VAL A 208 25.53 1.36 -22.01
N ALA A 209 26.66 1.12 -21.36
CA ALA A 209 27.06 2.03 -20.25
C ALA A 209 27.33 3.44 -20.78
N ALA A 210 27.96 3.51 -21.97
CA ALA A 210 28.26 4.85 -22.52
C ALA A 210 26.97 5.59 -22.87
N VAL A 211 26.04 4.84 -23.45
CA VAL A 211 24.77 5.49 -23.80
C VAL A 211 24.00 5.88 -22.53
N SER A 212 23.89 4.98 -21.58
CA SER A 212 23.23 5.32 -20.29
C SER A 212 23.84 6.56 -19.65
N ALA A 213 25.20 6.68 -19.62
CA ALA A 213 25.88 7.79 -18.93
C ALA A 213 25.64 9.11 -19.69
N ALA A 214 25.36 8.99 -21.03
CA ALA A 214 25.22 10.23 -21.83
C ALA A 214 23.80 10.80 -21.73
N GLN A 215 22.84 10.00 -21.01
CA GLN A 215 21.44 10.47 -20.98
C GLN A 215 21.22 11.43 -19.80
N PRO A 216 20.50 12.47 -20.12
CA PRO A 216 20.13 13.31 -18.97
C PRO A 216 19.13 12.59 -18.04
N PRO A 217 19.29 12.96 -16.72
CA PRO A 217 18.32 12.34 -15.80
C PRO A 217 16.87 12.77 -16.12
N ILE A 218 15.97 11.78 -15.93
CA ILE A 218 14.54 12.10 -16.09
C ILE A 218 13.81 11.71 -14.79
N THR A 219 12.54 12.32 -14.65
CA THR A 219 11.71 11.98 -13.48
C THR A 219 10.67 10.91 -13.88
N LEU A 220 10.73 9.88 -13.10
CA LEU A 220 9.63 8.89 -13.26
C LEU A 220 8.60 9.06 -12.14
N ALA A 221 7.33 9.22 -12.60
CA ALA A 221 6.29 9.41 -11.57
C ALA A 221 4.97 8.80 -12.06
N VAL A 222 4.16 8.48 -11.07
CA VAL A 222 2.78 8.09 -11.37
C VAL A 222 1.84 9.07 -10.66
N VAL A 223 0.99 9.69 -11.58
CA VAL A 223 0.06 10.67 -10.99
C VAL A 223 -1.34 10.04 -10.90
N ARG A 224 -1.89 10.24 -9.71
CA ARG A 224 -3.26 9.72 -9.48
C ARG A 224 -4.26 10.88 -9.53
N ASP A 225 -5.22 10.71 -10.52
CA ASP A 225 -6.34 11.67 -10.61
C ASP A 225 -7.65 10.99 -10.21
N LYS A 226 -8.25 11.64 -9.19
CA LYS A 226 -9.47 10.98 -8.67
C LYS A 226 -10.60 11.99 -8.60
N GLN A 227 -11.82 11.47 -9.05
CA GLN A 227 -13.05 12.29 -8.94
C GLN A 227 -14.21 11.41 -8.46
N GLY A 228 -15.14 12.18 -7.80
CA GLY A 228 -16.21 11.34 -7.23
C GLY A 228 -17.43 12.19 -6.87
N VAL A 229 -18.60 11.48 -6.88
CA VAL A 229 -19.84 12.12 -6.41
C VAL A 229 -20.58 11.14 -5.48
N SER A 230 -21.22 11.80 -4.47
CA SER A 230 -21.99 10.93 -3.56
C SER A 230 -23.25 11.67 -3.11
N ILE A 231 -24.28 10.80 -2.83
CA ILE A 231 -25.53 11.38 -2.31
C ILE A 231 -26.01 10.57 -1.10
N ASN A 232 -26.42 11.27 -0.16
CA ASN A 232 -27.13 10.71 1.01
C ASN A 232 -28.53 11.35 1.12
N TYR A 233 -29.52 10.49 1.09
CA TYR A 233 -30.88 11.05 1.05
C TYR A 233 -31.72 10.41 2.18
N LEU A 234 -32.25 11.29 3.02
CA LEU A 234 -33.13 10.82 4.09
C LEU A 234 -34.57 10.75 3.56
N LEU A 235 -35.09 9.54 3.12
CA LEU A 235 -36.45 9.41 2.54
C LEU A 235 -37.51 9.78 3.56
N ASN A 236 -37.24 9.31 4.87
CA ASN A 236 -37.97 9.70 6.09
C ASN A 236 -37.09 9.45 7.33
N PRO A 237 -37.55 9.76 8.48
CA PRO A 237 -36.66 9.71 9.66
C PRO A 237 -36.09 8.31 9.89
N ARG A 238 -36.64 7.28 9.22
CA ARG A 238 -36.14 5.92 9.54
C ARG A 238 -35.40 5.32 8.34
N TRP A 239 -35.66 5.92 7.18
CA TRP A 239 -35.04 5.30 6.00
C TRP A 239 -34.08 6.30 5.35
N THR A 240 -32.95 5.72 5.07
CA THR A 240 -31.93 6.54 4.38
C THR A 240 -31.39 5.73 3.18
N THR A 241 -31.28 6.45 2.04
CA THR A 241 -30.56 5.83 0.91
C THR A 241 -29.30 6.63 0.57
N TYR A 242 -28.34 5.84 0.00
CA TYR A 242 -27.09 6.53 -0.35
C TYR A 242 -26.48 5.88 -1.58
N ALA A 243 -25.74 6.71 -2.29
CA ALA A 243 -25.03 6.22 -3.49
C ALA A 243 -23.75 7.03 -3.69
N SER A 244 -22.75 6.26 -4.21
CA SER A 244 -21.48 6.96 -4.46
C SER A 244 -20.81 6.37 -5.71
N LEU A 245 -20.14 7.25 -6.42
CA LEU A 245 -19.40 6.86 -7.63
C LEU A 245 -18.05 7.58 -7.67
N THR A 246 -16.98 6.76 -7.94
CA THR A 246 -15.64 7.40 -8.03
C THR A 246 -14.89 6.79 -9.23
N HIS A 247 -14.15 7.66 -9.85
CA HIS A 247 -13.24 7.23 -10.93
C HIS A 247 -11.82 7.71 -10.65
N GLU A 248 -10.95 6.72 -10.67
CA GLU A 248 -9.53 7.05 -10.42
C GLU A 248 -8.68 6.61 -11.61
N GLN A 249 -7.80 7.58 -12.05
CA GLN A 249 -6.84 7.23 -13.12
C GLN A 249 -5.40 7.43 -12.64
N ARG A 250 -4.66 6.34 -12.91
CA ARG A 250 -3.20 6.48 -12.69
C ARG A 250 -2.46 6.50 -14.03
N LYS A 251 -1.53 7.54 -14.11
CA LYS A 251 -0.79 7.66 -15.38
C LYS A 251 0.66 8.06 -15.10
N GLY A 252 1.60 7.51 -15.87
CA GLY A 252 3.04 7.81 -15.75
C GLY A 252 3.89 6.56 -15.96
N ALA A 253 5.11 6.55 -15.37
CA ALA A 253 6.01 5.39 -15.50
C ALA A 253 6.77 5.15 -14.20
N ARG A 254 7.09 3.87 -13.92
CA ARG A 254 7.89 3.54 -12.72
C ARG A 254 8.92 2.48 -13.06
N PRO A 255 10.01 2.46 -12.22
CA PRO A 255 11.00 1.40 -12.46
C PRO A 255 10.40 0.00 -12.27
N PHE A 256 10.76 -0.90 -13.15
CA PHE A 256 10.20 -2.28 -13.18
C PHE A 256 11.29 -3.25 -13.63
N GLY A 257 11.34 -4.41 -12.93
CA GLY A 257 12.36 -5.42 -13.28
C GLY A 257 11.91 -6.28 -14.48
N GLY A 258 12.73 -6.33 -15.54
CA GLY A 258 12.44 -7.20 -16.70
C GLY A 258 13.62 -8.11 -17.04
N PRO A 259 13.57 -9.34 -16.51
CA PRO A 259 14.71 -10.22 -16.78
C PRO A 259 14.68 -10.79 -18.21
N PHE A 260 15.77 -10.99 -18.77
CA PHE A 260 15.93 -11.71 -20.05
C PHE A 260 17.12 -12.67 -19.94
N PHE A 261 17.02 -13.55 -18.88
CA PHE A 261 17.93 -14.61 -18.43
C PHE A 261 18.80 -14.08 -17.28
N PHE A 262 19.22 -15.08 -16.42
CA PHE A 262 20.01 -14.66 -15.24
C PHE A 262 21.50 -14.70 -15.57
N ASN A 263 22.11 -13.57 -15.55
CA ASN A 263 23.53 -13.44 -15.95
C ASN A 263 24.46 -13.79 -14.78
N TYR A 264 23.96 -14.34 -13.57
CA TYR A 264 24.85 -14.59 -12.42
C TYR A 264 25.56 -15.95 -12.56
N PRO A 265 24.86 -17.12 -12.92
CA PRO A 265 25.54 -18.42 -13.02
C PRO A 265 26.31 -18.57 -14.34
N PHE A 266 25.88 -17.67 -15.35
CA PHE A 266 26.56 -17.74 -16.66
C PHE A 266 26.92 -16.32 -17.10
N ALA A 267 28.16 -15.96 -16.71
CA ALA A 267 28.59 -14.56 -16.97
C ALA A 267 28.59 -14.28 -18.47
N ASN A 268 28.21 -13.03 -18.85
CA ASN A 268 28.28 -12.48 -20.22
C ASN A 268 27.16 -13.06 -21.10
N ASN A 269 26.03 -13.42 -20.43
CA ASN A 269 24.92 -13.98 -21.23
C ASN A 269 23.59 -13.34 -20.82
N GLY A 270 22.79 -12.95 -21.80
CA GLY A 270 21.48 -12.31 -21.47
C GLY A 270 21.65 -11.07 -20.59
N GLY A 271 20.38 -10.61 -20.02
CA GLY A 271 20.52 -9.38 -19.18
C GLY A 271 19.34 -9.24 -18.23
N ILE A 272 19.65 -8.49 -17.10
CA ILE A 272 18.60 -8.03 -16.18
C ILE A 272 18.46 -6.50 -16.32
N TYR A 273 17.12 -6.15 -16.46
CA TYR A 273 16.94 -4.73 -16.83
C TYR A 273 15.93 -4.08 -15.88
N GLU A 274 16.33 -2.96 -15.34
CA GLU A 274 15.30 -2.07 -14.75
C GLU A 274 14.69 -1.17 -15.84
N ILE A 275 13.33 -1.39 -16.08
CA ILE A 275 12.68 -0.79 -17.27
C ILE A 275 11.66 0.25 -16.77
N PRO A 276 11.61 1.37 -17.42
CA PRO A 276 10.54 2.31 -17.09
C PRO A 276 9.17 1.82 -17.58
N ARG A 277 8.53 1.07 -16.65
CA ARG A 277 7.22 0.49 -17.00
C ARG A 277 6.14 1.59 -17.06
N PRO A 278 5.39 1.73 -18.21
CA PRO A 278 4.31 2.73 -18.30
C PRO A 278 3.07 2.29 -17.49
N ILE A 279 2.45 3.32 -16.88
CA ILE A 279 1.22 3.07 -16.12
C ILE A 279 0.12 3.98 -16.69
N ASP A 280 -1.00 3.26 -17.08
CA ASP A 280 -2.21 3.98 -17.52
C ASP A 280 -3.44 3.11 -17.26
N ASP A 281 -3.82 3.12 -15.96
CA ASP A 281 -5.00 2.30 -15.62
C ASP A 281 -6.02 3.14 -14.87
N SER A 282 -7.29 2.64 -14.94
CA SER A 282 -8.36 3.36 -14.23
C SER A 282 -9.26 2.39 -13.48
N THR A 283 -9.80 2.94 -12.42
CA THR A 283 -10.73 2.12 -11.62
C THR A 283 -11.99 2.94 -11.33
N LEU A 284 -13.17 2.31 -11.73
CA LEU A 284 -14.48 2.89 -11.37
C LEU A 284 -15.10 2.14 -10.19
N ASN A 285 -15.35 2.92 -9.13
CA ASN A 285 -16.04 2.32 -7.96
C ASN A 285 -17.43 2.93 -7.79
N PHE A 286 -18.43 2.00 -7.58
CA PHE A 286 -19.76 2.55 -7.25
C PHE A 286 -20.39 1.74 -6.13
N SER A 287 -21.12 2.42 -5.29
CA SER A 287 -21.76 1.77 -4.14
C SER A 287 -23.09 2.48 -3.84
N GLY A 288 -24.02 1.71 -3.35
CA GLY A 288 -25.33 2.24 -2.95
C GLY A 288 -26.08 1.26 -2.05
N GLY A 289 -27.11 1.90 -1.36
CA GLY A 289 -27.89 0.98 -0.51
C GLY A 289 -28.96 1.74 0.27
N PHE A 290 -29.64 0.93 1.18
CA PHE A 290 -30.72 1.49 2.05
C PHE A 290 -30.43 1.15 3.51
N ARG A 291 -30.84 2.15 4.27
CA ARG A 291 -30.67 1.91 5.72
C ARG A 291 -31.99 2.19 6.44
N PHE A 292 -32.27 1.23 7.28
CA PHE A 292 -33.44 1.45 8.15
C PHE A 292 -33.03 1.53 9.62
N VAL A 293 -33.50 2.55 10.27
CA VAL A 293 -33.20 2.67 11.71
C VAL A 293 -34.53 2.86 12.45
N GLY A 294 -34.89 1.80 13.21
CA GLY A 294 -36.08 1.88 14.08
C GLY A 294 -35.70 1.76 15.56
N ASN A 295 -36.74 1.65 16.38
CA ASN A 295 -36.46 1.55 17.83
C ASN A 295 -35.94 0.15 18.20
N LEU A 296 -36.39 -0.88 17.47
CA LEU A 296 -35.98 -2.26 17.83
C LEU A 296 -35.07 -2.84 16.74
N TRP A 297 -35.35 -2.46 15.51
CA TRP A 297 -34.62 -3.11 14.41
C TRP A 297 -33.78 -2.06 13.66
N ARG A 298 -32.63 -2.55 13.30
CA ARG A 298 -31.78 -1.79 12.36
C ARG A 298 -31.31 -2.72 11.24
N SER A 299 -31.48 -2.08 9.98
CA SER A 299 -31.06 -2.95 8.87
C SER A 299 -30.38 -2.13 7.78
N GLU A 300 -29.55 -2.89 7.02
CA GLU A 300 -28.88 -2.24 5.88
C GLU A 300 -28.71 -3.26 4.74
N PHE A 301 -29.02 -2.71 3.61
CA PHE A 301 -28.73 -3.44 2.36
C PHE A 301 -27.79 -2.61 1.47
N SER A 302 -26.79 -3.36 0.98
CA SER A 302 -25.82 -2.53 0.23
C SER A 302 -25.29 -3.32 -0.96
N TYR A 303 -24.99 -2.50 -2.00
CA TYR A 303 -24.27 -3.04 -3.17
C TYR A 303 -23.00 -2.22 -3.44
N THR A 304 -21.91 -3.01 -3.68
CA THR A 304 -20.65 -2.32 -4.04
C THR A 304 -20.06 -2.99 -5.28
N GLY A 305 -19.70 -2.14 -6.25
CA GLY A 305 -19.02 -2.62 -7.48
C GLY A 305 -17.69 -1.88 -7.71
N SER A 306 -16.69 -2.61 -8.32
CA SER A 306 -15.39 -2.03 -8.71
C SER A 306 -14.96 -2.60 -10.06
N LEU A 307 -14.68 -1.61 -10.95
CA LEU A 307 -14.22 -2.03 -12.28
C LEU A 307 -12.83 -1.48 -12.56
N PHE A 308 -11.89 -2.40 -12.76
CA PHE A 308 -10.51 -1.98 -13.08
C PHE A 308 -10.22 -2.19 -14.57
N ARG A 309 -9.69 -1.07 -15.18
CA ARG A 309 -9.30 -1.17 -16.60
C ARG A 309 -7.89 -0.64 -16.81
N HIS A 310 -7.25 -1.40 -17.73
CA HIS A 310 -5.92 -0.89 -18.14
C HIS A 310 -5.98 -0.47 -19.61
N ALA A 311 -5.34 0.66 -19.97
CA ALA A 311 -5.41 1.19 -21.35
C ALA A 311 -4.73 0.25 -22.35
N GLN A 312 -3.72 -0.42 -21.84
CA GLN A 312 -3.02 -1.41 -22.70
C GLN A 312 -3.01 -2.79 -22.02
N ARG A 313 -2.78 -3.88 -22.80
CA ARG A 313 -2.80 -5.25 -22.23
C ARG A 313 -1.37 -5.74 -21.96
N SER A 314 -0.44 -5.09 -22.71
CA SER A 314 0.96 -5.49 -22.51
C SER A 314 1.90 -4.36 -22.94
N PHE A 315 3.12 -4.48 -22.58
CA PHE A 315 4.15 -3.58 -23.12
C PHE A 315 5.42 -4.38 -23.40
N SER A 316 6.21 -3.83 -24.36
CA SER A 316 7.45 -4.54 -24.75
C SER A 316 8.66 -3.61 -24.63
N TYR A 317 9.78 -4.33 -24.56
CA TYR A 317 11.03 -3.55 -24.47
C TYR A 317 12.12 -4.27 -25.27
N ALA A 318 12.95 -3.41 -25.99
CA ALA A 318 14.05 -4.01 -26.78
C ALA A 318 15.21 -4.42 -25.86
N VAL A 319 15.79 -5.54 -26.23
CA VAL A 319 16.86 -6.10 -25.38
C VAL A 319 18.20 -5.85 -26.08
N PRO A 320 19.16 -5.29 -25.30
CA PRO A 320 20.42 -4.87 -25.95
C PRO A 320 21.41 -6.04 -26.09
N PHE A 321 21.26 -7.04 -25.16
CA PHE A 321 22.34 -8.06 -25.17
C PHE A 321 21.82 -9.36 -25.79
N ALA A 322 22.76 -10.09 -26.40
CA ALA A 322 22.40 -11.38 -27.03
C ALA A 322 22.42 -12.51 -26.00
N VAL A 323 21.68 -13.55 -26.37
CA VAL A 323 21.75 -14.77 -25.53
C VAL A 323 22.48 -15.87 -26.30
N GLY A 324 23.28 -16.63 -25.51
CA GLY A 324 24.01 -17.75 -26.13
C GLY A 324 23.85 -19.03 -25.28
N SER A 325 24.01 -20.21 -26.04
CA SER A 325 23.79 -21.51 -25.35
C SER A 325 25.02 -21.90 -24.53
N VAL A 326 24.72 -22.43 -23.35
CA VAL A 326 25.86 -22.90 -22.51
C VAL A 326 26.29 -24.30 -22.98
N ALA A 327 25.56 -24.83 -23.86
CA ALA A 327 25.90 -26.17 -24.42
C ALA A 327 26.61 -26.02 -25.76
N GLY A 328 26.94 -24.80 -26.17
CA GLY A 328 27.76 -24.59 -27.39
C GLY A 328 26.91 -24.67 -28.67
N ALA A 329 25.50 -24.78 -28.50
CA ALA A 329 24.61 -24.80 -29.69
C ALA A 329 24.26 -23.38 -30.12
N ASN A 330 23.97 -23.32 -31.47
CA ASN A 330 23.50 -22.00 -31.96
C ASN A 330 22.11 -21.66 -31.42
N SER A 331 22.00 -20.36 -30.90
CA SER A 331 20.69 -19.87 -30.43
C SER A 331 20.24 -18.69 -31.30
N PRO A 332 19.06 -18.87 -31.87
CA PRO A 332 18.56 -17.72 -32.63
C PRO A 332 18.46 -16.46 -31.74
N PRO A 333 18.77 -15.25 -32.42
CA PRO A 333 18.73 -14.02 -31.61
C PRO A 333 17.30 -13.67 -31.17
N LEU A 334 17.25 -13.15 -29.91
CA LEU A 334 15.98 -12.61 -29.39
C LEU A 334 16.10 -11.10 -29.17
N TYR A 335 15.12 -10.37 -29.62
CA TYR A 335 15.35 -8.92 -29.74
C TYR A 335 14.49 -8.17 -28.72
N GLN A 336 13.51 -8.82 -28.16
CA GLN A 336 12.65 -7.99 -27.28
C GLN A 336 12.04 -8.87 -26.19
N GLY A 337 11.73 -8.26 -25.03
CA GLY A 337 10.93 -8.84 -23.94
C GLY A 337 9.55 -8.18 -23.87
N SER A 338 8.62 -8.92 -23.16
CA SER A 338 7.28 -8.32 -23.02
C SER A 338 6.64 -8.79 -21.72
N PHE A 339 5.74 -7.93 -21.20
CA PHE A 339 4.99 -8.26 -19.98
C PHE A 339 3.51 -7.94 -20.21
N ALA A 340 2.74 -8.81 -19.62
CA ALA A 340 1.29 -8.45 -19.57
C ALA A 340 1.03 -7.45 -18.44
N TYR A 341 -0.02 -6.57 -18.66
CA TYR A 341 -0.43 -5.69 -17.55
C TYR A 341 -1.46 -6.42 -16.68
N GLU A 342 -1.59 -5.72 -15.50
CA GLU A 342 -2.73 -6.26 -14.72
C GLU A 342 -4.00 -6.30 -15.58
N PRO A 343 -4.70 -7.50 -15.65
CA PRO A 343 -5.85 -7.64 -16.55
C PRO A 343 -7.08 -6.88 -16.02
N ASP A 344 -7.89 -6.51 -16.96
CA ASP A 344 -9.19 -5.96 -16.54
C ASP A 344 -9.95 -6.94 -15.61
N ASN A 345 -10.54 -6.38 -14.52
CA ASN A 345 -11.34 -7.27 -13.66
C ASN A 345 -12.48 -6.48 -13.00
N ASP A 346 -13.45 -7.34 -12.63
CA ASP A 346 -14.66 -6.74 -12.02
C ASP A 346 -14.94 -7.37 -10.65
N TYR A 347 -15.44 -6.50 -9.79
CA TYR A 347 -15.81 -6.96 -8.43
C TYR A 347 -17.21 -6.47 -8.10
N HIS A 348 -18.03 -7.48 -7.61
CA HIS A 348 -19.39 -7.11 -7.14
C HIS A 348 -19.67 -7.73 -5.77
N ARG A 349 -20.40 -6.88 -4.98
CA ARG A 349 -20.72 -7.38 -3.62
C ARG A 349 -22.14 -6.95 -3.24
N LEU A 350 -22.81 -7.97 -2.72
CA LEU A 350 -24.11 -7.69 -2.08
C LEU A 350 -24.05 -7.99 -0.59
N GLY A 351 -24.56 -6.99 0.18
CA GLY A 351 -24.45 -7.17 1.65
C GLY A 351 -25.78 -6.79 2.33
N ALA A 352 -26.03 -7.57 3.43
CA ALA A 352 -27.18 -7.20 4.28
C ALA A 352 -26.84 -7.42 5.76
N SER A 353 -27.38 -6.48 6.56
CA SER A 353 -27.17 -6.65 8.01
C SER A 353 -28.46 -6.25 8.75
N VAL A 354 -28.72 -7.10 9.72
CA VAL A 354 -29.92 -6.79 10.55
C VAL A 354 -29.53 -6.90 12.03
N SER A 355 -29.98 -5.89 12.73
CA SER A 355 -29.71 -5.88 14.18
C SER A 355 -31.01 -5.71 14.95
N ARG A 356 -31.04 -6.41 16.03
CA ARG A 356 -32.26 -6.26 16.85
C ARG A 356 -31.88 -6.09 18.32
N ARG A 357 -32.53 -5.09 18.88
CA ARG A 357 -32.36 -4.96 20.34
C ARG A 357 -33.17 -6.06 21.06
N LEU A 358 -32.63 -6.75 22.07
CA LEU A 358 -33.30 -7.88 22.74
C LEU A 358 -33.98 -7.40 24.03
N PRO A 359 -35.06 -7.94 24.36
CA PRO A 359 -35.86 -7.49 25.52
C PRO A 359 -35.18 -7.83 26.85
N ALA A 360 -34.37 -8.84 26.86
CA ALA A 360 -33.69 -9.21 28.12
C ALA A 360 -32.21 -8.77 28.06
N TRP A 361 -31.69 -8.33 29.20
CA TRP A 361 -30.25 -8.05 29.47
C TRP A 361 -29.75 -6.91 28.58
N LYS A 362 -30.74 -5.99 28.25
CA LYS A 362 -30.33 -4.86 27.40
C LYS A 362 -29.42 -5.32 26.25
N GLY A 363 -29.82 -6.45 25.63
CA GLY A 363 -28.96 -7.15 24.65
C GLY A 363 -29.23 -6.66 23.23
N ASP A 364 -28.17 -6.93 22.36
CA ASP A 364 -28.27 -6.63 20.91
C ASP A 364 -27.72 -7.81 20.10
N PHE A 365 -28.57 -8.16 19.15
CA PHE A 365 -28.10 -9.24 18.25
C PHE A 365 -28.02 -8.70 16.82
N THR A 366 -26.87 -9.06 16.24
CA THR A 366 -26.68 -8.57 14.86
C THR A 366 -26.29 -9.75 13.96
N LEU A 367 -26.94 -9.76 12.79
CA LEU A 367 -26.58 -10.75 11.75
C LEU A 367 -26.22 -10.02 10.45
N ALA A 368 -25.07 -10.40 9.91
CA ALA A 368 -24.64 -9.76 8.66
C ALA A 368 -24.17 -10.85 7.68
N ALA A 369 -24.64 -10.63 6.43
CA ALA A 369 -24.23 -11.58 5.37
C ALA A 369 -23.82 -10.82 4.10
N SER A 370 -22.87 -11.49 3.38
CA SER A 370 -22.47 -10.85 2.13
C SER A 370 -22.05 -11.91 1.10
N LEU A 371 -22.40 -11.59 -0.14
CA LEU A 371 -21.93 -12.39 -1.29
C LEU A 371 -21.13 -11.52 -2.26
N SER A 372 -20.03 -12.13 -2.63
CA SER A 372 -19.20 -11.31 -3.54
C SER A 372 -18.64 -12.20 -4.66
N THR A 373 -18.44 -11.50 -5.83
CA THR A 373 -17.74 -12.20 -6.94
C THR A 373 -16.70 -11.25 -7.55
N MET A 374 -15.51 -11.82 -7.76
CA MET A 374 -14.42 -11.14 -8.50
C MET A 374 -14.14 -11.92 -9.79
N ARG A 375 -14.33 -11.16 -10.93
CA ARG A 375 -14.19 -11.87 -12.21
C ARG A 375 -13.11 -11.22 -13.07
N GLN A 376 -12.42 -12.13 -13.77
CA GLN A 376 -11.44 -11.70 -14.77
C GLN A 376 -11.63 -12.52 -16.04
N ASN A 377 -12.07 -11.75 -17.12
CA ASN A 377 -12.36 -12.51 -18.36
C ASN A 377 -11.70 -11.84 -19.56
N ASP A 378 -10.59 -11.13 -19.38
CA ASP A 378 -9.85 -10.49 -20.47
C ASP A 378 -9.36 -11.51 -21.51
N ARG A 379 -9.27 -11.01 -22.81
CA ARG A 379 -8.61 -11.86 -23.82
C ARG A 379 -7.13 -12.09 -23.46
N LEU A 380 -6.77 -13.34 -23.66
CA LEU A 380 -5.38 -13.68 -23.27
C LEU A 380 -4.43 -13.29 -24.41
N LEU A 381 -3.20 -12.92 -24.04
CA LEU A 381 -2.15 -12.58 -25.03
C LEU A 381 -1.47 -13.86 -25.53
N PRO A 382 -1.04 -13.73 -26.80
CA PRO A 382 -0.23 -14.87 -27.22
C PRO A 382 0.90 -15.18 -26.22
N PRO A 383 1.33 -16.41 -26.17
CA PRO A 383 2.32 -16.83 -25.17
C PRO A 383 3.61 -16.01 -25.28
N MET A 384 3.90 -15.58 -26.53
CA MET A 384 5.15 -14.81 -26.66
C MET A 384 5.09 -13.94 -27.91
N ASP A 385 5.76 -12.78 -27.86
CA ASP A 385 5.90 -11.90 -29.03
C ASP A 385 7.31 -12.06 -29.64
N CYS A 386 7.44 -13.04 -30.58
CA CYS A 386 8.78 -13.34 -31.13
C CYS A 386 8.69 -13.45 -32.65
N GLN A 387 9.97 -13.39 -33.29
CA GLN A 387 10.08 -13.61 -34.75
C GLN A 387 11.15 -14.68 -35.04
N GLY A 388 10.88 -15.51 -36.12
CA GLY A 388 11.86 -16.56 -36.50
C GLY A 388 11.73 -17.80 -35.62
N GLN A 389 12.83 -18.13 -34.94
CA GLN A 389 12.83 -19.32 -34.05
C GLN A 389 13.44 -18.96 -32.69
N PHE A 390 13.06 -19.73 -31.72
CA PHE A 390 13.75 -19.55 -30.42
C PHE A 390 14.11 -20.93 -29.84
N GLY A 391 15.09 -21.02 -28.94
CA GLY A 391 15.59 -22.29 -28.36
C GLY A 391 17.03 -22.55 -28.81
N GLN A 392 17.32 -23.84 -28.84
CA GLN A 392 18.70 -24.23 -29.19
C GLN A 392 18.67 -25.29 -30.30
N ASP A 393 19.63 -25.09 -31.18
CA ASP A 393 19.71 -26.06 -32.30
C ASP A 393 20.46 -27.33 -31.86
N LEU A 394 19.84 -28.14 -30.92
CA LEU A 394 20.42 -29.39 -30.38
C LEU A 394 19.45 -30.54 -30.63
N ALA A 395 20.06 -31.82 -30.83
CA ALA A 395 19.19 -33.02 -30.88
C ALA A 395 18.87 -33.53 -29.46
N PRO A 396 17.65 -34.10 -29.31
CA PRO A 396 16.44 -33.81 -30.10
C PRO A 396 16.08 -32.32 -30.08
N PRO A 397 15.41 -31.86 -31.33
CA PRO A 397 15.44 -30.40 -31.47
C PRO A 397 14.78 -29.70 -30.27
N PHE A 398 15.56 -28.81 -29.57
CA PHE A 398 15.01 -27.88 -28.56
C PHE A 398 14.78 -26.50 -29.18
N LEU A 399 14.35 -26.63 -30.41
CA LEU A 399 14.08 -25.40 -31.19
C LEU A 399 12.60 -25.33 -31.54
N ALA A 400 12.00 -24.10 -31.36
CA ALA A 400 10.56 -23.93 -31.69
C ALA A 400 10.37 -22.74 -32.63
N ASN A 401 9.30 -22.96 -33.51
CA ASN A 401 8.98 -21.85 -34.43
C ASN A 401 8.07 -20.82 -33.74
N CYS A 402 8.46 -19.54 -33.97
CA CYS A 402 7.72 -18.44 -33.30
C CYS A 402 6.29 -18.38 -33.83
N ALA A 403 6.07 -18.73 -35.07
CA ALA A 403 4.71 -18.64 -35.65
C ALA A 403 3.73 -19.56 -34.91
N ASP A 404 4.31 -20.53 -34.17
CA ASP A 404 3.42 -21.45 -33.42
C ASP A 404 3.15 -20.92 -32.01
N TRP A 405 3.78 -19.76 -31.68
CA TRP A 405 3.64 -19.34 -30.25
C TRP A 405 3.30 -17.85 -30.20
N ASN A 406 3.39 -17.14 -31.32
CA ASN A 406 3.18 -15.68 -31.25
C ASN A 406 1.78 -15.34 -31.75
N THR A 407 0.89 -16.36 -31.58
CA THR A 407 -0.50 -16.12 -32.00
C THR A 407 -1.45 -16.64 -30.91
N SER A 408 -2.66 -16.03 -30.85
CA SER A 408 -3.64 -16.49 -29.84
C SER A 408 -4.16 -17.90 -30.18
N ALA A 409 -3.94 -18.37 -31.44
CA ALA A 409 -4.32 -19.76 -31.79
C ALA A 409 -3.50 -20.78 -30.99
N ALA A 410 -2.40 -20.27 -30.37
CA ALA A 410 -1.54 -21.18 -29.59
C ALA A 410 -2.08 -21.33 -28.15
N LEU A 411 -3.16 -20.62 -27.80
CA LEU A 411 -3.69 -20.67 -26.42
C LEU A 411 -4.77 -21.75 -26.33
N SER A 412 -4.84 -22.43 -25.15
CA SER A 412 -5.89 -23.47 -24.96
C SER A 412 -7.28 -22.85 -24.92
N ARG A 413 -7.26 -21.60 -24.64
CA ARG A 413 -8.50 -20.81 -24.77
C ARG A 413 -8.13 -19.33 -24.93
N ASP A 414 -9.09 -18.55 -25.45
CA ASP A 414 -8.72 -17.17 -25.85
C ASP A 414 -9.13 -16.16 -24.76
N ARG A 415 -9.82 -16.65 -23.71
CA ARG A 415 -10.15 -15.75 -22.58
C ARG A 415 -9.81 -16.43 -21.26
N ALA A 416 -9.63 -15.59 -20.18
CA ALA A 416 -9.20 -16.15 -18.87
C ALA A 416 -10.34 -16.92 -18.21
N ASP A 417 -11.54 -16.26 -18.17
CA ASP A 417 -12.74 -16.84 -17.51
C ASP A 417 -12.43 -17.36 -16.11
N MET A 418 -11.93 -16.38 -15.25
CA MET A 418 -11.59 -16.77 -13.86
C MET A 418 -12.44 -15.95 -12.89
N ALA A 419 -12.76 -16.67 -11.76
CA ALA A 419 -13.55 -15.94 -10.74
C ALA A 419 -13.21 -16.42 -9.34
N ILE A 420 -13.39 -15.50 -8.41
CA ILE A 420 -13.37 -15.88 -6.97
C ILE A 420 -14.69 -15.44 -6.36
N ASN A 421 -15.39 -16.46 -5.81
CA ASN A 421 -16.68 -16.17 -5.15
C ASN A 421 -16.58 -16.30 -3.63
N ASN A 422 -17.18 -15.24 -3.00
CA ASN A 422 -17.05 -15.21 -1.54
C ASN A 422 -18.44 -15.23 -0.89
N GLN A 423 -18.44 -16.00 0.24
CA GLN A 423 -19.62 -15.97 1.12
C GLN A 423 -19.21 -15.65 2.56
N LYS A 424 -19.98 -14.68 3.04
CA LYS A 424 -19.63 -14.30 4.43
C LYS A 424 -20.90 -14.24 5.27
N LEU A 425 -20.73 -14.81 6.52
CA LEU A 425 -21.80 -14.67 7.53
C LEU A 425 -21.19 -14.31 8.89
N ASP A 426 -21.80 -13.27 9.50
CA ASP A 426 -21.33 -12.81 10.83
C ASP A 426 -22.54 -12.70 11.77
N ALA A 427 -22.33 -13.30 12.95
CA ALA A 427 -23.37 -13.13 13.99
C ALA A 427 -22.73 -12.58 15.27
N ARG A 428 -23.39 -11.56 15.77
CA ARG A 428 -22.82 -10.91 16.96
C ARG A 428 -23.91 -10.76 18.02
N LEU A 429 -23.48 -11.16 19.25
CA LEU A 429 -24.40 -11.00 20.40
C LEU A 429 -23.71 -10.20 21.52
N VAL A 430 -24.42 -9.16 21.99
CA VAL A 430 -23.91 -8.38 23.14
C VAL A 430 -25.01 -8.34 24.22
N LEU A 431 -24.59 -8.75 25.37
CA LEU A 431 -25.56 -8.78 26.47
C LEU A 431 -24.99 -8.06 27.69
N GLN A 432 -25.93 -7.61 28.53
CA GLN A 432 -25.54 -7.03 29.85
C GLN A 432 -26.35 -7.71 30.96
N PRO A 433 -25.90 -8.87 31.38
CA PRO A 433 -26.70 -9.66 32.33
C PRO A 433 -26.76 -9.00 33.72
N LEU A 434 -25.68 -8.31 34.17
CA LEU A 434 -25.66 -7.53 35.42
C LEU A 434 -25.17 -6.12 35.12
N ASP A 435 -25.49 -5.24 36.12
CA ASP A 435 -24.93 -3.88 36.00
C ASP A 435 -23.40 -3.89 36.12
N GLY A 436 -22.71 -3.59 34.96
CA GLY A 436 -21.23 -3.51 35.02
C GLY A 436 -20.57 -4.71 34.35
N VAL A 437 -21.50 -5.70 33.90
CA VAL A 437 -20.91 -6.85 33.20
C VAL A 437 -21.49 -6.91 31.79
N THR A 438 -20.59 -6.87 30.77
CA THR A 438 -21.01 -7.04 29.37
C THR A 438 -20.40 -8.33 28.78
N TRP A 439 -21.32 -9.15 28.27
CA TRP A 439 -20.89 -10.37 27.58
C TRP A 439 -21.03 -10.22 26.06
N ARG A 440 -19.89 -10.54 25.37
CA ARG A 440 -19.94 -10.41 23.89
C ARG A 440 -19.49 -11.71 23.24
N SER A 441 -20.25 -12.02 22.17
CA SER A 441 -19.87 -13.22 21.40
C SER A 441 -20.04 -12.94 19.90
N THR A 442 -19.03 -13.46 19.17
CA THR A 442 -19.08 -13.26 17.71
C THR A 442 -18.73 -14.58 17.01
N ALA A 443 -19.55 -14.90 16.01
CA ALA A 443 -19.22 -16.04 15.14
C ALA A 443 -19.11 -15.57 13.67
N ARG A 444 -18.03 -16.07 13.04
CA ARG A 444 -17.78 -15.63 11.67
C ARG A 444 -17.51 -16.84 10.78
N TYR A 445 -18.12 -16.75 9.56
CA TYR A 445 -17.86 -17.75 8.52
C TYR A 445 -17.53 -17.04 7.20
N LEU A 446 -16.39 -17.42 6.60
CA LEU A 446 -15.98 -16.84 5.31
C LEU A 446 -15.46 -17.95 4.40
N ARG A 447 -16.09 -17.99 3.21
CA ARG A 447 -15.62 -18.97 2.22
C ARG A 447 -15.24 -18.26 0.92
N GLU A 448 -14.03 -18.55 0.48
CA GLU A 448 -13.54 -18.02 -0.81
C GLU A 448 -13.29 -19.17 -1.78
N ASP A 449 -14.03 -19.08 -2.88
CA ASP A 449 -13.94 -20.20 -3.84
C ASP A 449 -13.35 -19.71 -5.17
N TYR A 450 -12.26 -20.39 -5.45
CA TYR A 450 -11.61 -20.09 -6.74
C TYR A 450 -12.29 -20.90 -7.86
N ALA A 451 -12.80 -20.19 -8.88
CA ALA A 451 -13.46 -20.89 -10.00
C ALA A 451 -12.69 -20.65 -11.31
N GLY A 452 -12.46 -21.81 -12.08
CA GLY A 452 -11.80 -21.72 -13.40
C GLY A 452 -10.40 -22.37 -13.36
N THR A 453 -10.16 -23.14 -14.42
CA THR A 453 -8.81 -23.75 -14.59
C THR A 453 -8.28 -23.43 -16.00
N TYR A 454 -7.11 -22.88 -15.97
CA TYR A 454 -6.45 -22.68 -17.28
C TYR A 454 -5.35 -23.72 -17.49
N TRP A 455 -5.48 -24.28 -18.69
CA TRP A 455 -4.41 -25.24 -19.07
C TRP A 455 -3.48 -24.58 -20.10
N SER A 456 -2.18 -24.65 -19.83
CA SER A 456 -1.21 -24.08 -20.78
C SER A 456 -0.89 -25.09 -21.89
N TYR A 457 -1.90 -25.40 -22.68
CA TYR A 457 -1.80 -26.37 -23.78
C TYR A 457 -1.87 -25.61 -25.12
N ASN A 458 -0.91 -25.94 -25.96
CA ASN A 458 -0.84 -25.31 -27.28
C ASN A 458 -1.39 -26.29 -28.34
N PRO A 459 -2.59 -25.97 -28.98
CA PRO A 459 -3.23 -26.90 -29.93
C PRO A 459 -2.48 -26.95 -31.26
N LEU A 460 -1.62 -26.03 -31.51
CA LEU A 460 -0.88 -26.03 -32.80
C LEU A 460 0.28 -27.03 -32.75
N THR A 461 0.78 -27.19 -31.54
CA THR A 461 2.02 -28.02 -31.53
C THR A 461 1.81 -29.23 -30.64
N ASP A 462 0.72 -29.34 -29.94
CA ASP A 462 0.45 -30.39 -28.95
C ASP A 462 1.48 -30.40 -27.81
N GLN A 463 1.90 -29.22 -27.47
CA GLN A 463 2.87 -29.08 -26.35
C GLN A 463 2.20 -28.34 -25.19
N TRP A 464 2.79 -28.63 -23.91
CA TRP A 464 2.27 -27.96 -22.69
C TRP A 464 3.33 -27.01 -22.11
N GLY A 465 2.82 -25.87 -21.50
CA GLY A 465 3.77 -25.11 -20.66
C GLY A 465 3.75 -23.63 -21.08
N TYR A 466 4.46 -22.80 -20.22
CA TYR A 466 4.68 -21.36 -20.46
C TYR A 466 6.13 -21.12 -20.89
N ILE A 467 6.20 -20.41 -21.97
CA ILE A 467 7.57 -20.13 -22.44
C ILE A 467 8.25 -19.18 -21.45
N ALA A 468 9.34 -19.66 -20.90
CA ALA A 468 10.02 -18.88 -19.84
C ALA A 468 10.81 -17.71 -20.44
N GLU A 469 10.53 -16.47 -19.91
CA GLU A 469 11.28 -15.24 -20.22
C GLU A 469 11.38 -15.03 -21.74
N ASN A 470 10.27 -15.12 -22.43
CA ASN A 470 10.16 -14.89 -23.88
C ASN A 470 11.15 -15.76 -24.68
N GLY A 471 11.49 -16.98 -24.05
CA GLY A 471 12.32 -17.97 -24.80
C GLY A 471 13.80 -17.86 -24.45
N ALA A 472 14.14 -16.82 -23.69
CA ALA A 472 15.58 -16.61 -23.40
C ALA A 472 16.15 -17.75 -22.55
N GLN A 473 15.38 -18.22 -21.59
CA GLN A 473 15.94 -19.29 -20.71
C GLN A 473 16.25 -20.56 -21.53
N GLY A 474 15.34 -20.99 -22.37
CA GLY A 474 15.54 -22.20 -23.22
C GLY A 474 16.63 -21.99 -24.28
N SER A 475 16.90 -20.71 -24.59
CA SER A 475 17.96 -20.44 -25.57
C SER A 475 19.35 -20.52 -24.93
N VAL A 476 19.32 -20.44 -23.60
CA VAL A 476 20.63 -20.46 -22.91
C VAL A 476 20.86 -21.87 -22.33
N VAL A 477 19.75 -22.46 -21.68
CA VAL A 477 19.96 -23.73 -20.98
C VAL A 477 19.02 -24.78 -21.60
N PRO A 478 19.65 -25.84 -22.09
CA PRO A 478 18.81 -26.90 -22.68
C PRO A 478 17.81 -27.45 -21.67
N GLY A 479 16.45 -27.56 -22.18
CA GLY A 479 15.44 -28.23 -21.33
C GLY A 479 14.77 -27.24 -20.37
N GLU A 480 15.07 -25.92 -20.53
CA GLU A 480 14.46 -24.95 -19.58
C GLU A 480 13.61 -23.95 -20.36
N MET A 481 13.10 -24.39 -21.55
CA MET A 481 12.24 -23.51 -22.39
C MET A 481 10.86 -23.36 -21.76
N GLY A 482 10.56 -24.28 -20.81
CA GLY A 482 9.24 -24.26 -20.17
C GLY A 482 8.20 -25.01 -21.03
N LEU A 483 8.67 -25.95 -21.88
CA LEU A 483 7.75 -26.71 -22.73
C LEU A 483 7.88 -28.21 -22.43
N TRP A 484 6.66 -28.76 -22.38
CA TRP A 484 6.68 -30.22 -22.18
C TRP A 484 5.88 -30.88 -23.31
N ASP A 485 6.38 -32.12 -23.82
CA ASP A 485 5.65 -33.01 -24.74
C ASP A 485 6.12 -34.45 -24.53
N PRO A 486 5.32 -35.41 -25.01
CA PRO A 486 5.67 -36.82 -24.77
C PRO A 486 6.86 -37.27 -25.62
N GLY A 487 7.37 -36.35 -26.48
CA GLY A 487 8.52 -36.70 -27.35
C GLY A 487 9.85 -36.22 -26.76
N ALA A 488 10.43 -35.23 -27.38
CA ALA A 488 11.81 -34.78 -27.07
C ALA A 488 11.87 -34.14 -25.68
N ASN A 489 10.73 -33.67 -25.07
CA ASN A 489 10.76 -32.98 -23.76
C ASN A 489 10.01 -33.79 -22.70
N ARG A 490 10.05 -35.12 -22.79
CA ARG A 490 9.17 -35.96 -21.93
C ARG A 490 9.65 -35.95 -20.48
N SER A 491 10.94 -35.33 -20.24
CA SER A 491 11.43 -35.32 -18.83
C SER A 491 11.50 -33.89 -18.31
N VAL A 492 10.99 -32.91 -19.10
CA VAL A 492 11.11 -31.50 -18.68
C VAL A 492 9.95 -31.18 -17.73
N LEU A 493 10.33 -30.70 -16.54
CA LEU A 493 9.31 -30.29 -15.55
C LEU A 493 8.86 -28.86 -15.84
N THR A 494 7.59 -28.64 -16.16
CA THR A 494 7.09 -27.28 -16.48
C THR A 494 5.66 -27.13 -15.93
N ARG A 495 5.37 -25.85 -15.64
CA ARG A 495 4.00 -25.59 -15.13
C ARG A 495 2.96 -25.73 -16.26
N ILE A 496 1.78 -26.37 -15.90
CA ILE A 496 0.87 -26.70 -17.03
C ILE A 496 -0.52 -26.14 -16.70
N ARG A 497 -0.64 -25.57 -15.54
CA ARG A 497 -1.96 -25.00 -15.23
C ARG A 497 -1.83 -24.05 -14.05
N ASN A 498 -2.91 -23.23 -13.84
CA ASN A 498 -2.93 -22.26 -12.73
C ASN A 498 -3.13 -22.96 -11.38
N LEU A 499 -2.92 -22.18 -10.16
CA LEU A 499 -2.98 -22.74 -8.81
C LEU A 499 -4.25 -22.21 -8.11
N PRO A 500 -5.32 -23.01 -8.12
CA PRO A 500 -6.53 -22.58 -7.42
C PRO A 500 -6.37 -22.66 -5.88
N LEU A 501 -6.68 -21.48 -5.19
CA LEU A 501 -6.44 -21.46 -3.73
C LEU A 501 -7.75 -21.12 -3.00
N ASP A 502 -8.52 -22.20 -2.69
CA ASP A 502 -9.74 -21.96 -1.88
C ASP A 502 -9.38 -21.81 -0.39
N LYS A 503 -10.30 -21.05 0.29
CA LYS A 503 -10.02 -20.82 1.72
C LYS A 503 -11.35 -20.65 2.47
N GLU A 504 -11.35 -21.38 3.57
CA GLU A 504 -12.52 -21.23 4.46
C GLU A 504 -12.07 -20.87 5.88
N THR A 505 -12.75 -19.83 6.43
CA THR A 505 -12.38 -19.40 7.79
C THR A 505 -13.63 -19.46 8.69
N ARG A 506 -13.43 -20.16 9.81
CA ARG A 506 -14.46 -20.12 10.86
C ARG A 506 -13.88 -19.58 12.17
N GLU A 507 -14.70 -18.75 12.72
CA GLU A 507 -14.14 -18.11 13.94
C GLU A 507 -15.24 -17.93 14.98
N LEU A 508 -14.85 -18.28 16.22
CA LEU A 508 -15.72 -17.97 17.36
C LEU A 508 -14.96 -17.15 18.41
N SER A 509 -15.58 -16.05 18.82
CA SER A 509 -14.96 -15.17 19.81
C SER A 509 -15.97 -14.84 20.91
N THR A 510 -15.50 -15.06 22.14
CA THR A 510 -16.39 -14.71 23.27
C THR A 510 -15.58 -13.96 24.35
N GLY A 511 -16.29 -13.00 24.92
CA GLY A 511 -15.53 -12.16 25.87
C GLY A 511 -16.44 -11.60 26.96
N LEU A 512 -15.78 -11.12 28.08
CA LEU A 512 -16.50 -10.52 29.22
C LEU A 512 -15.80 -9.22 29.62
N ASP A 513 -16.64 -8.18 29.71
CA ASP A 513 -16.13 -6.92 30.31
C ASP A 513 -16.79 -6.68 31.68
N TRP A 514 -15.92 -6.53 32.65
CA TRP A 514 -16.42 -6.35 34.03
C TRP A 514 -16.01 -4.96 34.54
N ARG A 515 -17.05 -4.22 34.99
CA ARG A 515 -16.80 -2.87 35.51
C ARG A 515 -17.02 -2.87 37.03
N PRO A 516 -15.99 -3.25 37.79
CA PRO A 516 -16.17 -3.35 39.25
C PRO A 516 -16.44 -1.98 39.88
N SER A 517 -16.05 -0.82 39.17
CA SER A 517 -16.38 0.57 39.52
C SER A 517 -16.44 1.41 38.24
N PRO A 518 -17.00 2.60 38.33
CA PRO A 518 -17.13 3.45 37.14
C PRO A 518 -15.76 3.87 36.59
N ARG A 519 -14.71 3.60 37.34
CA ARG A 519 -13.38 4.09 36.92
C ARG A 519 -12.47 2.91 36.54
N ASN A 520 -13.08 1.66 36.62
CA ASN A 520 -12.23 0.48 36.30
C ASN A 520 -13.02 -0.49 35.42
N THR A 521 -12.31 -0.85 34.31
CA THR A 521 -12.92 -1.89 33.47
C THR A 521 -11.89 -2.97 33.13
N LEU A 522 -12.30 -4.23 33.43
CA LEU A 522 -11.43 -5.37 33.09
C LEU A 522 -12.11 -6.22 32.02
N GLY A 523 -11.29 -6.69 31.11
CA GLY A 523 -11.88 -7.47 30.00
C GLY A 523 -11.04 -8.71 29.73
N ALA A 524 -11.75 -9.79 29.33
CA ALA A 524 -11.08 -11.02 28.86
C ALA A 524 -11.83 -11.56 27.64
N THR A 525 -11.01 -11.82 26.59
CA THR A 525 -11.64 -12.37 25.38
C THR A 525 -10.85 -13.59 24.89
N TYR A 526 -11.61 -14.59 24.52
CA TYR A 526 -10.99 -15.77 23.90
C TYR A 526 -11.49 -15.91 22.46
N THR A 527 -10.50 -16.11 21.55
CA THR A 527 -10.88 -16.28 20.14
C THR A 527 -10.30 -17.58 19.60
N PHE A 528 -11.16 -18.35 18.95
CA PHE A 528 -10.70 -19.55 18.23
C PHE A 528 -10.97 -19.40 16.73
N THR A 529 -9.87 -19.55 15.96
CA THR A 529 -10.03 -19.44 14.50
C THR A 529 -9.57 -20.74 13.83
N TRP A 530 -10.40 -21.19 12.96
CA TRP A 530 -10.11 -22.41 12.19
C TRP A 530 -10.08 -22.07 10.68
N ILE A 531 -8.94 -22.38 10.08
CA ILE A 531 -8.80 -21.99 8.66
C ILE A 531 -8.46 -23.25 7.86
N GLU A 532 -9.22 -23.50 6.78
CA GLU A 532 -8.91 -24.60 5.84
C GLU A 532 -8.52 -24.03 4.47
N ARG A 533 -7.47 -24.65 3.91
CA ARG A 533 -6.97 -24.14 2.62
C ARG A 533 -6.81 -25.31 1.65
N ALA A 534 -7.05 -25.00 0.42
CA ALA A 534 -6.71 -25.98 -0.63
C ALA A 534 -5.35 -25.65 -1.27
N HIS A 535 -4.55 -26.69 -1.53
CA HIS A 535 -3.31 -26.63 -2.34
C HIS A 535 -2.27 -25.70 -1.69
N ARG A 536 -2.32 -25.70 -0.31
CA ARG A 536 -1.27 -24.99 0.44
C ARG A 536 -0.52 -26.00 1.33
N GLU A 537 0.69 -25.65 1.82
CA GLU A 537 1.59 -26.58 2.53
C GLU A 537 0.98 -27.03 3.85
N VAL A 538 0.05 -26.22 4.45
CA VAL A 538 -0.73 -26.65 5.63
C VAL A 538 -2.22 -26.56 5.28
N ALA A 539 -2.86 -27.67 5.40
CA ALA A 539 -4.27 -27.72 5.00
C ALA A 539 -5.17 -27.03 6.03
N THR A 540 -4.79 -27.19 7.31
CA THR A 540 -5.63 -26.57 8.36
C THR A 540 -4.75 -25.86 9.38
N THR A 541 -5.24 -24.58 9.75
CA THR A 541 -4.58 -23.86 10.85
C THR A 541 -5.61 -23.57 11.95
N ARG A 542 -5.10 -23.73 13.18
CA ARG A 542 -5.96 -23.39 14.33
C ARG A 542 -5.25 -22.37 15.23
N ASP A 543 -6.02 -21.27 15.46
CA ASP A 543 -5.45 -20.23 16.34
C ASP A 543 -6.28 -20.12 17.63
N ASN A 544 -5.49 -20.19 18.77
CA ASN A 544 -6.09 -19.84 20.08
C ASN A 544 -5.53 -18.51 20.61
N MET A 545 -6.53 -17.61 20.86
CA MET A 545 -6.01 -16.28 21.28
C MET A 545 -6.78 -15.83 22.54
N LEU A 546 -5.94 -15.47 23.56
CA LEU A 546 -6.53 -14.86 24.77
C LEU A 546 -6.07 -13.40 24.89
N ARG A 547 -7.09 -12.57 25.13
CA ARG A 547 -6.76 -11.15 25.29
C ARG A 547 -7.30 -10.66 26.64
N LEU A 548 -6.37 -9.90 27.34
CA LEU A 548 -6.77 -9.29 28.63
C LEU A 548 -6.61 -7.77 28.53
N SER A 549 -7.70 -7.10 29.03
CA SER A 549 -7.62 -5.62 28.98
C SER A 549 -7.96 -5.02 30.34
N TRP A 550 -7.29 -3.86 30.59
CA TRP A 550 -7.55 -3.13 31.85
C TRP A 550 -7.53 -1.62 31.57
N ASN A 551 -8.67 -1.04 31.87
CA ASN A 551 -8.75 0.45 31.87
C ASN A 551 -8.98 1.00 33.28
N ASN A 552 -8.08 1.94 33.62
CA ASN A 552 -8.13 2.45 35.00
C ASN A 552 -8.09 3.99 34.96
N ARG A 553 -9.13 4.58 35.73
CA ARG A 553 -9.14 6.05 35.84
C ARG A 553 -9.36 6.46 37.30
N THR A 554 -8.87 5.73 38.19
CA THR A 554 -9.21 5.99 39.61
C THR A 554 -8.46 7.22 40.11
N ALA A 555 -7.24 7.39 39.56
CA ALA A 555 -6.53 8.63 39.98
C ALA A 555 -6.85 9.77 39.00
N ASP A 556 -7.15 10.97 39.53
CA ASP A 556 -7.53 12.12 38.67
C ASP A 556 -6.34 12.58 37.82
N TRP A 557 -5.19 12.18 38.18
CA TRP A 557 -4.00 12.68 37.45
C TRP A 557 -3.49 11.60 36.49
N LEU A 558 -4.28 10.40 36.41
CA LEU A 558 -3.72 9.31 35.58
C LEU A 558 -4.87 8.51 34.95
N THR A 559 -4.72 8.37 33.63
CA THR A 559 -5.52 7.34 32.94
C THR A 559 -4.61 6.24 32.35
N LEU A 560 -5.00 4.92 32.70
CA LEU A 560 -4.12 3.81 32.29
C LEU A 560 -4.94 2.79 31.49
N ARG A 561 -4.34 2.44 30.37
CA ARG A 561 -4.89 1.32 29.58
C ARG A 561 -3.80 0.27 29.29
N ALA A 562 -4.18 -0.95 29.64
CA ALA A 562 -3.22 -2.05 29.44
C ALA A 562 -3.91 -3.20 28.70
N ASN A 563 -3.22 -3.67 27.65
CA ASN A 563 -3.73 -4.83 26.88
C ASN A 563 -2.64 -5.87 26.67
N TYR A 564 -3.06 -7.10 26.92
CA TYR A 564 -2.12 -8.22 26.69
C TYR A 564 -2.83 -9.31 25.87
N SER A 565 -2.11 -9.75 24.81
CA SER A 565 -2.67 -10.86 24.03
C SER A 565 -1.66 -11.99 23.86
N TRP A 566 -2.17 -13.18 23.98
CA TRP A 566 -1.36 -14.39 23.76
C TRP A 566 -2.00 -15.23 22.65
N LEU A 567 -1.15 -15.63 21.65
CA LEU A 567 -1.66 -16.45 20.54
C LEU A 567 -0.80 -17.71 20.38
N ASP A 568 -1.56 -18.75 20.24
CA ASP A 568 -0.89 -20.01 19.90
C ASP A 568 -1.50 -20.57 18.60
N ARG A 569 -0.63 -20.62 17.68
CA ARG A 569 -1.13 -21.17 16.39
C ARG A 569 -0.50 -22.54 16.11
N GLY A 570 -1.34 -23.47 15.66
CA GLY A 570 -0.91 -24.80 15.20
C GLY A 570 -1.78 -25.28 14.03
N GLY A 571 -1.49 -26.53 13.58
CA GLY A 571 -2.36 -27.00 12.48
C GLY A 571 -1.92 -28.38 11.99
N SER A 572 -2.47 -28.73 10.91
CA SER A 572 -2.15 -30.04 10.32
C SER A 572 -0.68 -30.14 9.92
N ARG A 573 -0.33 -31.31 9.39
CA ARG A 573 1.06 -31.56 8.98
C ARG A 573 1.47 -30.63 7.82
N TYR A 574 2.71 -30.22 7.86
CA TYR A 574 3.26 -29.39 6.78
C TYR A 574 3.73 -30.26 5.61
N TYR A 575 3.13 -30.05 4.38
CA TYR A 575 3.54 -30.75 3.16
C TYR A 575 4.32 -29.79 2.23
N TYR A 576 5.63 -30.00 2.08
CA TYR A 576 6.55 -29.00 1.47
C TYR A 576 6.31 -28.89 -0.04
N ASN A 577 5.51 -29.94 -0.63
CA ASN A 577 5.32 -29.79 -2.10
C ASN A 577 3.91 -30.24 -2.48
N PRO A 578 2.91 -29.46 -2.20
CA PRO A 578 1.52 -29.83 -2.58
C PRO A 578 1.19 -29.39 -4.00
N TYR A 579 2.18 -29.12 -4.89
CA TYR A 579 1.88 -28.40 -6.15
C TYR A 579 2.12 -29.32 -7.34
N GLU A 580 2.34 -30.60 -7.09
CA GLU A 580 2.71 -31.51 -8.18
C GLU A 580 1.64 -31.49 -9.29
N PHE A 581 0.40 -31.35 -8.96
CA PHE A 581 -0.68 -31.43 -9.95
C PHE A 581 -0.62 -30.25 -10.94
N THR A 582 0.19 -29.23 -10.64
CA THR A 582 0.29 -28.09 -11.57
C THR A 582 1.46 -28.27 -12.52
N PHE A 583 2.15 -29.37 -12.38
CA PHE A 583 3.36 -29.52 -13.21
C PHE A 583 3.18 -30.72 -14.15
N SER A 584 4.05 -30.72 -15.20
CA SER A 584 3.98 -31.76 -16.26
C SER A 584 4.16 -33.16 -15.66
N SER A 585 4.77 -33.28 -14.48
CA SER A 585 4.96 -34.61 -13.89
C SER A 585 3.62 -35.29 -13.61
N SER A 586 2.56 -34.51 -13.60
CA SER A 586 1.23 -35.10 -13.34
C SER A 586 0.59 -35.58 -14.63
N LEU A 587 1.13 -35.33 -15.79
CA LEU A 587 0.54 -35.76 -17.07
C LEU A 587 1.03 -37.15 -17.46
N PRO A 588 0.15 -37.84 -18.23
CA PRO A 588 0.60 -39.15 -18.74
C PRO A 588 1.74 -39.00 -19.76
N GLY A 589 2.78 -39.87 -19.64
CA GLY A 589 3.87 -39.80 -20.65
C GLY A 589 5.11 -39.10 -20.09
N PHE A 590 4.93 -38.46 -18.88
CA PHE A 590 6.15 -37.86 -18.30
C PHE A 590 7.12 -38.95 -17.82
N VAL A 591 8.38 -38.73 -18.22
CA VAL A 591 9.42 -39.68 -17.77
C VAL A 591 10.37 -38.96 -16.82
N GLU A 592 10.34 -39.46 -15.61
CA GLU A 592 11.25 -38.83 -14.62
C GLU A 592 12.73 -39.11 -14.98
N PRO A 593 13.49 -37.98 -14.98
CA PRO A 593 14.92 -38.17 -15.28
C PRO A 593 15.59 -39.12 -14.29
N ALA A 594 16.71 -39.82 -14.77
CA ALA A 594 17.40 -40.81 -13.92
C ALA A 594 17.92 -40.17 -12.62
N ALA A 595 18.23 -38.90 -12.71
CA ALA A 595 18.78 -38.22 -11.52
C ALA A 595 17.65 -37.76 -10.58
N GLY A 596 16.44 -38.07 -10.96
CA GLY A 596 15.29 -37.66 -10.12
C GLY A 596 14.94 -36.18 -10.33
N LEU A 597 13.76 -35.76 -9.78
CA LEU A 597 13.34 -34.35 -9.91
C LEU A 597 13.85 -33.55 -8.71
N PRO A 598 14.36 -32.38 -9.09
CA PRO A 598 14.72 -31.52 -7.96
C PRO A 598 13.50 -31.22 -7.06
N PRO A 599 13.81 -31.31 -5.74
CA PRO A 599 12.68 -30.98 -4.86
C PRO A 599 12.20 -29.53 -5.07
N HIS A 600 10.87 -29.38 -4.87
CA HIS A 600 10.32 -28.01 -4.97
C HIS A 600 11.01 -27.06 -3.97
N THR A 601 11.13 -27.52 -2.73
CA THR A 601 11.84 -26.73 -1.69
C THR A 601 12.36 -27.70 -0.62
N VAL A 602 13.22 -27.19 0.29
CA VAL A 602 13.70 -28.02 1.42
C VAL A 602 12.52 -28.36 2.34
N ALA A 603 12.38 -29.58 2.73
CA ALA A 603 11.22 -30.09 3.49
C ALA A 603 11.10 -29.40 4.85
N ALA A 604 12.23 -28.87 5.37
CA ALA A 604 12.21 -28.26 6.72
C ALA A 604 11.70 -26.81 6.65
N LEU A 605 11.42 -26.27 5.47
CA LEU A 605 10.97 -24.86 5.38
C LEU A 605 9.56 -24.74 5.99
N ARG A 606 9.43 -23.66 6.73
CA ARG A 606 8.10 -23.28 7.21
C ARG A 606 7.79 -21.84 6.79
N LYS A 607 6.73 -21.75 5.90
CA LYS A 607 6.35 -20.38 5.49
C LYS A 607 5.64 -19.65 6.64
N TYR A 608 6.07 -18.46 6.91
CA TYR A 608 5.75 -17.77 8.19
C TYR A 608 4.25 -17.52 8.30
N ASP A 609 3.53 -17.38 7.13
CA ASP A 609 2.08 -17.04 7.24
C ASP A 609 1.27 -18.26 7.66
N ILE A 610 1.85 -19.50 7.69
CA ILE A 610 1.00 -20.67 8.02
C ILE A 610 1.72 -21.53 9.06
N ALA A 611 2.92 -21.10 9.41
CA ALA A 611 3.69 -21.94 10.34
C ALA A 611 3.15 -21.78 11.77
N SER A 612 3.43 -22.88 12.54
CA SER A 612 3.07 -22.75 13.97
C SER A 612 3.87 -21.63 14.65
N ARG A 613 3.12 -20.97 15.55
CA ARG A 613 3.85 -19.88 16.25
C ARG A 613 3.15 -19.55 17.56
N THR A 614 3.99 -18.95 18.43
CA THR A 614 3.46 -18.33 19.65
C THR A 614 3.75 -16.82 19.64
N GLN A 615 2.66 -16.11 20.05
CA GLN A 615 2.82 -14.64 19.98
C GLN A 615 2.33 -14.00 21.29
N HIS A 616 3.13 -13.00 21.67
CA HIS A 616 2.73 -12.16 22.82
C HIS A 616 2.71 -10.69 22.40
N LYS A 617 1.56 -10.09 22.74
CA LYS A 617 1.47 -8.64 22.46
C LYS A 617 1.08 -7.88 23.74
N LEU A 618 1.85 -6.80 23.93
CA LEU A 618 1.57 -5.94 25.09
C LEU A 618 1.40 -4.50 24.61
N ASP A 619 0.27 -3.88 25.00
CA ASP A 619 0.04 -2.44 24.73
C ASP A 619 -0.29 -1.71 26.04
N LEU A 620 0.61 -0.75 26.30
CA LEU A 620 0.40 0.05 27.54
C LEU A 620 0.29 1.53 27.15
N MET A 621 -0.79 2.13 27.67
CA MET A 621 -0.95 3.59 27.45
C MET A 621 -1.28 4.28 28.77
N ALA A 622 -0.53 5.37 28.93
CA ALA A 622 -0.77 6.12 30.18
C ALA A 622 -0.79 7.62 29.86
N THR A 623 -1.85 8.24 30.37
CA THR A 623 -1.95 9.71 30.24
C THR A 623 -1.89 10.38 31.61
N PHE A 624 -0.89 11.23 31.76
CA PHE A 624 -0.72 11.95 33.04
C PHE A 624 -1.24 13.39 32.87
N ILE A 625 -2.17 13.69 33.71
CA ILE A 625 -2.64 15.09 33.73
C ILE A 625 -1.81 15.90 34.74
N LEU A 626 -1.05 16.84 34.19
CA LEU A 626 -0.15 17.63 35.07
C LEU A 626 -0.75 19.03 35.31
N PRO A 627 -0.35 19.77 36.31
CA PRO A 627 -0.86 21.12 36.55
C PRO A 627 -0.58 22.06 35.37
N ARG A 628 -1.42 23.20 35.30
CA ARG A 628 -1.22 24.29 34.31
C ARG A 628 -1.51 23.81 32.90
N ASP A 629 -2.52 22.90 32.75
CA ASP A 629 -3.10 22.49 31.46
C ASP A 629 -2.07 21.75 30.59
N MET A 630 -1.29 20.87 31.41
CA MET A 630 -0.32 20.03 30.68
C MET A 630 -0.78 18.57 30.71
N THR A 631 -0.34 17.89 29.60
CA THR A 631 -0.59 16.45 29.59
C THR A 631 0.65 15.73 29.04
N VAL A 632 0.95 14.60 29.79
CA VAL A 632 2.01 13.73 29.26
C VAL A 632 1.41 12.36 28.93
N TYR A 633 1.70 11.99 27.70
CA TYR A 633 1.20 10.68 27.25
C TYR A 633 2.38 9.74 26.97
N VAL A 634 2.21 8.55 27.52
CA VAL A 634 3.27 7.54 27.31
C VAL A 634 2.61 6.28 26.76
N SER A 635 3.24 5.77 25.66
CA SER A 635 2.74 4.50 25.12
C SER A 635 3.90 3.53 24.85
N ALA A 636 3.61 2.30 25.17
CA ALA A 636 4.60 1.23 24.94
C ALA A 636 3.90 0.02 24.33
N ARG A 637 4.50 -0.42 23.21
CA ARG A 637 3.97 -1.63 22.55
C ARG A 637 5.09 -2.64 22.30
N ALA A 638 4.72 -3.89 22.56
CA ALA A 638 5.70 -4.98 22.33
C ALA A 638 4.99 -6.16 21.67
N ASP A 639 5.61 -6.65 20.62
CA ASP A 639 5.13 -7.85 19.91
C ASP A 639 6.28 -8.86 19.73
N ARG A 640 6.10 -9.97 20.39
CA ARG A 640 7.13 -11.02 20.28
C ARG A 640 6.53 -12.26 19.60
N ASN A 641 7.18 -12.60 18.56
CA ASN A 641 6.67 -13.76 17.78
C ASN A 641 7.78 -14.81 17.63
N HIS A 642 7.38 -16.00 17.97
CA HIS A 642 8.32 -17.12 17.83
C HIS A 642 7.71 -18.17 16.89
N TYR A 643 8.46 -18.42 15.82
CA TYR A 643 7.97 -19.41 14.83
C TYR A 643 8.67 -20.76 15.05
N ASP A 644 7.89 -21.80 14.99
CA ASP A 644 8.49 -23.14 15.08
C ASP A 644 9.09 -23.55 13.73
N ALA A 645 10.15 -22.89 13.34
CA ALA A 645 10.76 -23.17 12.02
C ALA A 645 12.29 -23.27 12.18
N GLN A 646 12.84 -24.36 11.51
CA GLN A 646 14.31 -24.45 11.40
C GLN A 646 14.82 -23.64 10.20
N ILE A 647 14.02 -23.74 9.04
CA ILE A 647 14.29 -22.96 7.81
C ILE A 647 13.10 -22.02 7.57
N GLY A 648 13.30 -20.73 7.34
CA GLY A 648 12.26 -19.70 7.23
C GLY A 648 12.37 -18.67 8.37
N ARG A 649 11.26 -17.98 8.55
CA ARG A 649 11.29 -16.96 9.61
C ARG A 649 11.22 -17.63 10.99
N GLN A 650 12.21 -17.27 11.88
CA GLN A 650 12.24 -17.91 13.24
C GLN A 650 11.69 -16.95 14.29
N LYS A 651 11.90 -15.71 13.93
CA LYS A 651 11.52 -14.71 14.95
C LYS A 651 11.22 -13.37 14.27
N LEU A 652 10.17 -12.59 14.84
CA LEU A 652 9.91 -11.18 14.48
C LEU A 652 9.38 -10.42 15.70
N ASP A 653 10.29 -9.73 16.28
CA ASP A 653 9.92 -8.97 17.49
C ASP A 653 9.90 -7.47 17.18
N SER A 654 8.85 -6.80 17.73
CA SER A 654 8.83 -5.33 17.59
C SER A 654 8.48 -4.67 18.92
N TYR A 655 9.21 -3.54 19.10
CA TYR A 655 8.99 -2.75 20.32
C TYR A 655 8.87 -1.27 19.94
N ALA A 656 7.85 -0.68 20.55
CA ALA A 656 7.72 0.76 20.27
C ALA A 656 7.30 1.51 21.54
N THR A 657 8.02 2.66 21.72
CA THR A 657 7.68 3.51 22.88
C THR A 657 7.60 4.97 22.42
N SER A 658 6.60 5.63 23.01
CA SER A 658 6.55 7.06 22.69
C SER A 658 6.10 7.87 23.90
N VAL A 659 6.65 9.07 23.90
CA VAL A 659 6.26 10.01 24.96
C VAL A 659 5.89 11.34 24.30
N GLN A 660 4.75 11.82 24.80
CA GLN A 660 4.30 13.10 24.22
C GLN A 660 3.88 14.06 25.34
N TRP A 661 4.29 15.26 25.10
CA TRP A 661 3.94 16.33 26.06
C TRP A 661 3.13 17.40 25.32
N GLU A 662 2.06 17.80 25.98
CA GLU A 662 1.27 18.91 25.42
C GLU A 662 1.01 19.99 26.48
N TRP A 663 1.04 21.18 25.95
CA TRP A 663 0.89 22.32 26.88
C TRP A 663 -0.01 23.37 26.21
N GLN A 664 -1.08 23.69 26.92
CA GLN A 664 -2.00 24.74 26.42
C GLN A 664 -2.46 25.62 27.58
N PRO A 665 -1.68 26.52 28.02
CA PRO A 665 -1.95 27.32 29.23
C PRO A 665 -3.09 28.33 28.99
N ASP A 666 -3.28 28.69 27.63
CA ASP A 666 -4.43 29.54 27.25
C ASP A 666 -4.76 29.30 25.76
N PRO A 667 -5.84 29.83 25.35
CA PRO A 667 -6.28 29.54 23.97
C PRO A 667 -5.31 30.11 22.92
N ASP A 668 -4.38 30.93 23.35
CA ASP A 668 -3.49 31.58 22.37
C ASP A 668 -2.17 30.82 22.22
N THR A 669 -2.02 29.85 23.08
CA THR A 669 -0.70 29.18 23.01
C THR A 669 -0.91 27.67 23.08
N THR A 670 -0.35 27.03 22.05
CA THR A 670 -0.26 25.56 22.10
C THR A 670 1.15 25.10 21.74
N ALA A 671 1.58 24.21 22.63
CA ALA A 671 2.92 23.67 22.37
C ALA A 671 2.92 22.16 22.63
N SER A 672 3.67 21.53 21.75
CA SER A 672 3.78 20.09 21.99
C SER A 672 5.17 19.58 21.61
N ALA A 673 5.52 18.50 22.35
CA ALA A 673 6.79 17.79 22.05
C ALA A 673 6.56 16.29 22.16
N TRP A 674 7.18 15.66 21.19
CA TRP A 674 7.02 14.20 21.28
C TRP A 674 8.28 13.49 20.80
N TYR A 675 8.45 12.29 21.34
CA TYR A 675 9.60 11.45 20.95
C TYR A 675 9.13 9.99 20.91
N GLY A 676 9.57 9.40 19.87
CA GLY A 676 9.21 7.97 19.75
C GLY A 676 10.44 7.14 19.36
N HIS A 677 10.37 5.86 19.80
CA HIS A 677 11.45 4.90 19.52
C HIS A 677 10.84 3.56 19.13
N ASP A 678 11.29 3.12 17.93
CA ASP A 678 10.83 1.79 17.48
C ASP A 678 12.03 0.89 17.17
N ARG A 679 11.80 -0.38 17.50
CA ARG A 679 12.84 -1.37 17.20
C ARG A 679 12.18 -2.67 16.73
N SER A 680 12.75 -3.19 15.61
CA SER A 680 12.28 -4.53 15.18
C SER A 680 13.46 -5.44 14.84
N GLU A 681 13.18 -6.70 15.15
CA GLU A 681 14.24 -7.71 14.89
C GLU A 681 13.62 -8.90 14.15
N LEU A 682 14.25 -9.14 13.00
CA LEU A 682 13.86 -10.32 12.21
C LEU A 682 15.03 -11.31 12.11
N VAL A 683 14.67 -12.56 12.49
CA VAL A 683 15.69 -13.62 12.35
C VAL A 683 15.14 -14.69 11.40
N PHE A 684 16.02 -15.01 10.49
CA PHE A 684 15.60 -16.00 9.46
C PHE A 684 16.76 -16.94 9.15
N ALA A 685 16.41 -18.13 8.78
CA ALA A 685 17.44 -19.08 8.32
C ALA A 685 17.04 -19.68 6.98
N ASN A 686 18.15 -20.00 6.27
CA ASN A 686 17.93 -20.70 5.00
C ASN A 686 19.13 -21.60 4.67
N VAL A 687 18.91 -22.40 3.53
CA VAL A 687 20.01 -23.30 3.15
C VAL A 687 20.16 -23.26 1.62
N ASN A 688 21.44 -23.07 1.24
CA ASN A 688 21.71 -23.15 -0.22
C ASN A 688 21.64 -24.60 -0.72
N ASP A 689 21.00 -24.79 -1.90
CA ASP A 689 20.79 -26.18 -2.37
C ASP A 689 21.98 -26.65 -3.23
N ALA A 690 22.22 -27.97 -3.23
CA ALA A 690 23.15 -28.68 -4.15
C ALA A 690 22.31 -29.52 -5.13
N VAL A 691 22.99 -30.00 -6.11
CA VAL A 691 22.25 -30.79 -7.13
C VAL A 691 21.79 -32.11 -6.51
N GLY A 692 20.48 -32.40 -6.66
CA GLY A 692 19.97 -33.69 -6.13
C GLY A 692 18.45 -33.65 -6.02
N SER A 693 17.87 -34.78 -5.44
CA SER A 693 16.39 -34.88 -5.43
C SER A 693 15.88 -35.05 -3.99
N ASP A 694 16.88 -35.18 -3.06
CA ASP A 694 16.48 -35.35 -1.66
C ASP A 694 16.08 -34.00 -1.02
N PRO A 695 14.84 -33.88 -0.52
CA PRO A 695 14.36 -32.58 -0.01
C PRO A 695 14.74 -32.37 1.46
N GLN A 696 15.38 -33.33 2.05
CA GLN A 696 15.58 -33.25 3.51
C GLN A 696 16.77 -32.35 3.83
N LEU A 697 16.53 -31.50 4.88
CA LEU A 697 17.68 -30.71 5.40
C LEU A 697 18.74 -31.66 5.97
N GLY A 698 20.04 -31.38 5.64
CA GLY A 698 21.13 -32.28 6.07
C GLY A 698 21.41 -33.37 5.04
N GLY A 699 20.54 -33.43 3.99
CA GLY A 699 20.74 -34.43 2.92
C GLY A 699 21.69 -33.89 1.84
N PRO A 700 21.87 -34.69 0.80
CA PRO A 700 22.85 -34.33 -0.24
C PRO A 700 22.41 -33.08 -1.04
N THR A 701 21.03 -32.87 -1.19
CA THR A 701 20.59 -31.68 -1.97
C THR A 701 20.62 -30.43 -1.08
N TYR A 702 20.30 -30.62 0.19
CA TYR A 702 20.35 -29.47 1.13
C TYR A 702 21.26 -29.82 2.32
N PRO A 703 22.54 -29.77 2.10
CA PRO A 703 23.47 -30.13 3.19
C PRO A 703 23.46 -29.07 4.32
N GLU A 704 23.65 -29.62 5.49
CA GLU A 704 23.68 -28.69 6.65
C GLU A 704 24.84 -27.69 6.52
N ALA A 705 25.89 -28.05 5.88
CA ALA A 705 27.06 -27.15 5.72
C ALA A 705 26.68 -25.90 4.90
N ASN A 706 25.54 -26.03 4.12
CA ASN A 706 25.17 -24.88 3.28
C ASN A 706 24.13 -23.98 3.98
N ARG A 707 23.86 -24.25 5.18
CA ARG A 707 22.87 -23.42 5.89
C ARG A 707 23.45 -22.05 6.26
N TRP A 708 22.56 -21.01 6.21
CA TRP A 708 22.98 -19.67 6.65
C TRP A 708 21.83 -18.96 7.37
N TRP A 709 22.21 -17.85 8.09
CA TRP A 709 21.23 -17.10 8.91
C TRP A 709 21.37 -15.61 8.61
N MET A 710 20.21 -15.01 8.75
CA MET A 710 20.22 -13.53 8.64
C MET A 710 19.44 -12.92 9.81
N ASP A 711 20.07 -11.87 10.33
CA ASP A 711 19.41 -11.09 11.39
C ASP A 711 19.31 -9.62 10.94
N ASP A 712 18.07 -9.19 10.94
CA ASP A 712 17.86 -7.79 10.53
C ASP A 712 17.24 -6.99 11.69
N THR A 713 17.97 -5.88 12.02
CA THR A 713 17.48 -5.02 13.12
C THR A 713 17.23 -3.61 12.57
N GLN A 714 15.97 -3.14 12.81
CA GLN A 714 15.64 -1.74 12.44
C GLN A 714 15.32 -0.90 13.68
N ARG A 715 16.06 0.27 13.71
CA ARG A 715 15.82 1.19 14.85
C ARG A 715 15.40 2.56 14.29
N ASN A 716 14.30 2.98 14.87
CA ASN A 716 13.79 4.28 14.40
C ASN A 716 13.53 5.23 15.57
N HIS A 717 14.00 6.42 15.32
CA HIS A 717 13.70 7.50 16.28
C HIS A 717 12.97 8.64 15.55
N TYR A 718 11.97 9.11 16.25
CA TYR A 718 11.34 10.32 15.68
C TYR A 718 10.92 11.27 16.80
N ALA A 719 11.08 12.50 16.46
CA ALA A 719 10.79 13.54 17.46
C ALA A 719 10.24 14.79 16.76
N GLY A 720 9.49 15.52 17.59
CA GLY A 720 8.94 16.75 16.99
C GLY A 720 8.60 17.78 18.08
N LEU A 721 8.61 19.02 17.56
CA LEU A 721 8.19 20.15 18.41
C LEU A 721 7.22 21.03 17.61
N ASN A 722 6.18 21.42 18.31
CA ASN A 722 5.27 22.38 17.66
C ASN A 722 4.91 23.52 18.62
N LEU A 723 4.83 24.69 18.02
CA LEU A 723 4.39 25.85 18.83
C LEU A 723 3.50 26.74 17.96
N SER A 724 2.39 26.92 18.46
CA SER A 724 1.51 27.98 17.89
C SER A 724 1.18 29.03 18.96
N ARG A 725 1.48 30.21 18.57
CA ARG A 725 1.26 31.27 19.56
C ARG A 725 0.74 32.53 18.87
N ARG A 726 -0.27 33.06 19.46
CA ARG A 726 -0.74 34.39 19.01
C ARG A 726 0.03 35.52 19.70
N LEU A 727 0.82 36.39 18.90
CA LEU A 727 1.57 37.57 19.43
C LEU A 727 0.82 38.85 19.07
N GLY A 728 -0.10 39.25 19.99
CA GLY A 728 -0.97 40.38 19.58
C GLY A 728 -1.90 39.99 18.41
N ARG A 729 -1.77 40.72 17.27
CA ARG A 729 -2.64 40.44 16.10
C ARG A 729 -1.96 39.47 15.14
N ALA A 730 -0.72 39.16 15.45
CA ALA A 730 -0.02 38.21 14.57
C ALA A 730 0.04 36.82 15.21
N SER A 731 0.07 35.82 14.35
CA SER A 731 0.22 34.44 14.86
C SER A 731 1.50 33.80 14.34
N LEU A 732 2.15 33.16 15.28
CA LEU A 732 3.43 32.51 14.95
C LEU A 732 3.24 30.99 15.05
N ASP A 733 3.75 30.32 13.95
CA ASP A 733 3.75 28.84 13.96
C ASP A 733 5.17 28.29 13.71
N LEU A 734 5.53 27.41 14.63
CA LEU A 734 6.86 26.78 14.50
C LEU A 734 6.71 25.27 14.59
N ALA A 735 7.43 24.66 13.68
CA ALA A 735 7.40 23.19 13.76
C ALA A 735 8.78 22.62 13.38
N TRP A 736 9.17 21.68 14.19
CA TRP A 736 10.42 20.94 13.92
C TRP A 736 10.12 19.44 13.95
N ASN A 737 10.50 18.79 12.89
CA ASN A 737 10.36 17.32 12.84
C ASN A 737 11.69 16.64 12.51
N TRP A 738 11.89 15.50 13.19
CA TRP A 738 13.17 14.76 13.01
C TRP A 738 12.86 13.26 12.97
N THR A 739 13.30 12.67 11.92
CA THR A 739 13.19 11.21 11.85
C THR A 739 14.57 10.59 11.52
N SER A 740 14.90 9.56 12.27
CA SER A 740 16.18 8.85 12.03
C SER A 740 15.93 7.34 12.08
N SER A 741 16.21 6.81 10.98
CA SER A 741 16.10 5.34 10.91
C SER A 741 17.45 4.71 10.53
N ARG A 742 17.67 3.66 11.26
CA ARG A 742 18.94 2.95 11.03
C ARG A 742 18.67 1.45 10.97
N GLY A 743 19.14 0.80 9.85
CA GLY A 743 18.94 -0.64 9.67
C GLY A 743 20.28 -1.40 9.57
N ARG A 744 20.30 -2.53 10.32
CA ARG A 744 21.49 -3.39 10.25
C ARG A 744 21.06 -4.81 9.85
N THR A 745 21.76 -5.24 8.84
CA THR A 745 21.49 -6.63 8.43
C THR A 745 22.77 -7.46 8.53
N GLY A 746 22.73 -8.37 9.56
CA GLY A 746 23.87 -9.30 9.73
C GLY A 746 23.55 -10.69 9.18
N TYR A 747 24.65 -11.38 8.84
CA TYR A 747 24.42 -12.77 8.38
C TYR A 747 25.57 -13.66 8.83
N ARG A 748 25.21 -14.89 8.95
CA ARG A 748 26.26 -15.89 9.24
C ARG A 748 25.98 -17.17 8.45
N MET A 749 27.05 -17.89 8.28
CA MET A 749 26.88 -19.13 7.47
C MET A 749 27.75 -20.24 8.05
N ASN A 750 27.32 -21.52 7.78
CA ASN A 750 28.08 -22.67 8.34
C ASN A 750 29.36 -22.91 7.55
N SER A 751 29.26 -22.68 6.20
CA SER A 751 30.45 -22.84 5.34
C SER A 751 30.29 -21.99 4.08
N PRO A 752 31.36 -21.81 3.34
CA PRO A 752 31.27 -21.03 2.09
C PRO A 752 30.25 -21.64 1.11
N GLY A 753 29.93 -22.92 1.30
CA GLY A 753 28.91 -23.55 0.43
C GLY A 753 27.54 -22.86 0.55
N ALA A 754 27.36 -22.00 1.51
CA ALA A 754 26.07 -21.29 1.67
C ALA A 754 25.98 -20.14 0.68
N LEU A 755 27.08 -19.74 0.06
CA LEU A 755 27.08 -18.62 -0.88
C LEU A 755 26.87 -19.14 -2.30
N THR A 756 26.23 -18.27 -3.04
CA THR A 756 26.07 -18.66 -4.47
C THR A 756 27.44 -18.83 -5.14
N VAL A 757 28.47 -17.94 -4.68
CA VAL A 757 29.86 -18.05 -5.20
C VAL A 757 30.80 -18.24 -4.01
N PRO A 758 31.05 -19.46 -3.65
CA PRO A 758 31.84 -19.79 -2.45
C PRO A 758 33.20 -19.09 -2.46
N ALA A 759 33.77 -18.79 -3.61
CA ALA A 759 35.09 -18.13 -3.69
C ALA A 759 35.04 -16.73 -3.06
N ASN A 760 33.85 -16.22 -2.93
CA ASN A 760 33.77 -14.85 -2.36
C ASN A 760 33.64 -14.88 -0.83
N ALA A 761 33.78 -16.02 -0.32
CA ALA A 761 33.59 -16.14 1.14
C ALA A 761 34.55 -15.22 1.91
N ALA A 762 35.76 -15.02 1.31
CA ALA A 762 36.75 -14.16 2.01
C ALA A 762 36.25 -12.71 2.09
N LEU A 763 35.30 -12.39 1.20
CA LEU A 763 34.80 -10.99 1.20
C LEU A 763 33.65 -10.82 2.19
N ALA A 764 33.13 -11.95 2.67
CA ALA A 764 31.99 -11.86 3.61
C ALA A 764 32.42 -11.23 4.95
N SER A 765 31.79 -10.18 5.33
CA SER A 765 32.16 -9.42 6.55
C SER A 765 31.21 -9.73 7.71
N GLY A 766 30.15 -10.62 7.35
CA GLY A 766 29.23 -11.00 8.43
C GLY A 766 28.10 -9.97 8.59
N SER A 767 28.10 -8.86 7.77
CA SER A 767 26.99 -7.88 7.81
C SER A 767 27.07 -6.97 6.59
N TYR A 768 25.89 -6.45 6.16
CA TYR A 768 25.87 -5.45 5.09
C TYR A 768 26.07 -4.04 5.67
N PRO A 769 26.53 -3.08 4.86
CA PRO A 769 26.58 -1.70 5.37
C PRO A 769 25.22 -1.25 5.91
N VAL A 770 25.33 -0.23 6.75
CA VAL A 770 24.10 0.19 7.47
C VAL A 770 23.22 1.01 6.51
N MET A 771 21.91 0.80 6.64
CA MET A 771 20.96 1.68 5.93
C MET A 771 20.53 2.85 6.84
N VAL A 772 20.59 4.05 6.24
CA VAL A 772 20.32 5.24 7.08
C VAL A 772 19.27 6.09 6.36
N TYR A 773 18.26 6.50 7.10
CA TYR A 773 17.26 7.48 6.66
C TYR A 773 17.05 8.53 7.77
N ARG A 774 17.58 9.74 7.41
CA ARG A 774 17.47 10.82 8.40
C ARG A 774 16.92 12.07 7.73
N VAL A 775 15.83 12.50 8.33
CA VAL A 775 15.26 13.73 7.76
C VAL A 775 14.96 14.71 8.90
N ASN A 776 15.27 15.91 8.63
CA ASN A 776 15.04 17.02 9.57
C ASN A 776 14.33 18.16 8.84
N SER A 777 13.20 18.51 9.45
CA SER A 777 12.50 19.64 8.81
C SER A 777 12.13 20.70 9.84
N LEU A 778 12.30 21.92 9.39
CA LEU A 778 11.96 23.08 10.24
C LEU A 778 11.03 24.02 9.46
N THR A 779 9.91 24.27 10.12
CA THR A 779 8.98 25.21 9.48
C THR A 779 8.67 26.38 10.42
N ALA A 780 8.74 27.57 9.81
CA ALA A 780 8.34 28.78 10.55
C ALA A 780 7.34 29.58 9.71
N GLY A 781 6.32 29.92 10.39
CA GLY A 781 5.27 30.68 9.68
C GLY A 781 4.81 31.87 10.52
N LEU A 782 4.54 32.94 9.84
CA LEU A 782 4.01 34.13 10.51
C LEU A 782 2.78 34.64 9.74
N SER A 783 1.72 34.73 10.51
CA SER A 783 0.50 35.30 9.90
C SER A 783 0.15 36.63 10.57
N MET A 784 -0.06 37.63 9.71
CA MET A 784 -0.31 38.98 10.25
C MET A 784 -1.56 39.56 9.58
N PRO A 785 -2.48 40.03 10.44
CA PRO A 785 -3.63 40.73 9.84
C PRO A 785 -3.23 42.11 9.29
N LEU A 786 -3.50 42.40 8.01
CA LEU A 786 -3.22 43.74 7.46
C LEU A 786 -4.44 44.65 7.62
N GLY A 787 -5.61 44.06 8.02
CA GLY A 787 -6.91 44.74 8.24
C GLY A 787 -7.94 43.74 8.78
N GLN A 788 -9.21 44.14 8.71
CA GLN A 788 -10.29 43.28 9.27
C GLN A 788 -10.57 42.09 8.33
N ARG A 789 -10.08 42.24 7.07
CA ARG A 789 -10.49 41.20 6.10
C ARG A 789 -9.26 40.60 5.41
N VAL A 790 -8.09 41.33 5.60
CA VAL A 790 -6.91 40.87 4.83
C VAL A 790 -5.83 40.40 5.81
N ARG A 791 -5.22 39.23 5.45
CA ARG A 791 -4.12 38.66 6.27
C ARG A 791 -2.98 38.21 5.36
N LEU A 792 -1.76 38.55 5.84
CA LEU A 792 -0.58 38.05 5.11
C LEU A 792 0.10 36.91 5.88
N ARG A 793 0.29 35.78 5.15
CA ARG A 793 1.05 34.67 5.74
C ARG A 793 2.37 34.44 4.99
N VAL A 794 3.42 34.46 5.80
CA VAL A 794 4.74 34.11 5.23
C VAL A 794 5.28 32.87 5.98
N PHE A 795 5.69 31.92 5.15
CA PHE A 795 6.24 30.74 5.85
C PHE A 795 7.45 30.21 5.10
N ASP A 796 8.28 29.54 5.87
CA ASP A 796 9.54 28.99 5.35
C ASP A 796 9.74 27.57 5.91
N THR A 797 9.94 26.69 4.92
CA THR A 797 10.27 25.31 5.35
C THR A 797 11.66 24.92 4.85
N TRP A 798 12.45 24.56 5.80
CA TRP A 798 13.77 24.00 5.47
C TRP A 798 13.83 22.51 5.79
N GLU A 799 14.35 21.72 4.82
CA GLU A 799 14.44 20.27 5.07
C GLU A 799 15.79 19.74 4.58
N ARG A 800 16.32 18.92 5.41
CA ARG A 800 17.57 18.23 5.03
C ARG A 800 17.41 16.73 5.24
N GLY A 801 17.81 16.03 4.20
CA GLY A 801 17.76 14.55 4.29
C GLY A 801 19.14 13.93 4.06
N ASN A 802 19.51 12.99 4.94
CA ASN A 802 20.71 12.15 4.77
C ASN A 802 20.30 10.68 4.63
N LEU A 803 20.43 10.26 3.38
CA LEU A 803 19.91 8.90 3.12
C LEU A 803 21.03 8.02 2.54
N SER A 804 21.10 6.80 2.98
CA SER A 804 22.08 5.81 2.48
C SER A 804 21.42 4.43 2.39
N ASP A 805 21.45 3.94 1.23
CA ASP A 805 20.92 2.58 0.98
C ASP A 805 21.97 1.74 0.22
N TRP A 806 22.50 0.71 0.97
CA TRP A 806 23.67 0.00 0.39
C TRP A 806 23.26 -0.79 -0.86
N HIS A 807 21.84 -0.96 -1.10
CA HIS A 807 21.45 -1.64 -2.36
C HIS A 807 21.84 -0.81 -3.59
N TYR A 808 22.08 0.47 -3.33
CA TYR A 808 22.36 1.33 -4.49
C TYR A 808 23.84 1.73 -4.53
N PHE A 809 24.65 1.18 -3.52
CA PHE A 809 26.08 1.54 -3.56
C PHE A 809 26.71 1.06 -4.86
N GLY A 810 27.44 1.91 -5.50
CA GLY A 810 28.11 1.57 -6.79
C GLY A 810 27.39 2.24 -7.98
N PHE A 811 26.10 2.67 -7.71
CA PHE A 811 25.36 3.23 -8.87
C PHE A 811 25.78 4.67 -9.12
N GLU A 812 26.56 5.24 -8.21
CA GLU A 812 27.12 6.59 -8.49
C GLU A 812 28.17 6.56 -9.59
N ASP A 813 28.75 5.28 -9.74
CA ASP A 813 29.82 5.18 -10.77
C ASP A 813 29.22 4.82 -12.14
N THR A 814 28.32 3.97 -12.11
CA THR A 814 27.70 3.54 -13.38
C THR A 814 26.38 2.80 -13.07
N LEU A 815 25.41 2.82 -14.06
CA LEU A 815 24.13 2.10 -13.86
C LEU A 815 24.11 0.82 -14.71
N VAL A 816 25.25 0.58 -15.24
CA VAL A 816 25.33 -0.66 -16.04
C VAL A 816 26.51 -1.50 -15.54
N TYR A 817 26.18 -2.64 -14.98
CA TYR A 817 27.22 -3.60 -14.53
C TYR A 817 27.11 -4.90 -15.34
N ASP A 818 28.18 -4.94 -16.27
CA ASP A 818 28.10 -6.09 -17.20
C ASP A 818 26.74 -6.13 -17.91
N HIS A 819 25.87 -7.08 -17.82
CA HIS A 819 24.60 -7.24 -18.56
C HIS A 819 23.43 -6.94 -17.61
N ARG A 820 23.73 -6.13 -16.59
CA ARG A 820 22.68 -5.64 -15.68
C ARG A 820 22.53 -4.13 -15.84
N VAL A 821 21.32 -3.80 -16.23
CA VAL A 821 21.09 -2.39 -16.55
C VAL A 821 20.06 -1.82 -15.57
N TYR A 822 20.50 -0.74 -14.93
CA TYR A 822 19.61 -0.08 -13.96
C TYR A 822 19.28 1.33 -14.48
N VAL A 823 18.01 1.76 -14.16
CA VAL A 823 17.62 3.11 -14.65
C VAL A 823 17.63 4.10 -13.48
N ASP A 824 17.54 3.56 -12.20
CA ASP A 824 17.40 4.45 -11.02
C ASP A 824 18.70 4.44 -10.22
N GLY A 825 19.07 5.70 -9.90
CA GLY A 825 20.34 5.86 -9.15
C GLY A 825 20.12 5.80 -7.65
N GLY A 826 18.90 5.61 -7.14
CA GLY A 826 18.60 5.40 -5.71
C GLY A 826 18.51 6.72 -4.94
N PRO A 827 18.22 6.61 -3.66
CA PRO A 827 18.07 7.81 -2.83
C PRO A 827 19.40 8.55 -2.64
N SER A 828 19.24 9.91 -2.53
CA SER A 828 20.43 10.74 -2.26
C SER A 828 20.12 11.79 -1.20
N SER A 829 21.25 12.17 -0.62
CA SER A 829 21.05 13.24 0.40
C SER A 829 20.64 14.55 -0.29
N TYR A 830 19.86 15.37 0.54
CA TYR A 830 19.42 16.62 -0.10
C TYR A 830 19.21 17.70 0.97
N ARG A 831 19.16 18.92 0.42
CA ARG A 831 18.80 20.10 1.23
C ARG A 831 17.93 21.03 0.40
N VAL A 832 16.78 21.27 1.03
CA VAL A 832 15.86 22.10 0.24
C VAL A 832 15.26 23.16 1.17
N ASN A 833 15.06 24.32 0.56
CA ASN A 833 14.31 25.38 1.27
C ASN A 833 13.09 25.82 0.44
N LEU A 834 12.01 25.95 1.18
CA LEU A 834 10.78 26.41 0.52
C LEU A 834 10.26 27.66 1.25
N LEU A 835 10.08 28.71 0.45
CA LEU A 835 9.55 29.97 1.00
C LEU A 835 8.19 30.25 0.34
N GLY A 836 7.27 30.54 1.23
CA GLY A 836 5.94 30.84 0.66
C GLY A 836 5.35 32.10 1.29
N MET A 837 4.61 32.76 0.43
CA MET A 837 3.83 33.92 0.92
C MET A 837 2.40 33.82 0.39
N MET A 838 1.49 34.20 1.37
CA MET A 838 0.08 34.07 0.94
C MET A 838 -0.71 35.27 1.47
N LEU A 839 -1.42 35.87 0.56
CA LEU A 839 -2.39 36.92 0.96
C LEU A 839 -3.80 36.33 1.05
N GLU A 840 -4.33 36.47 2.18
CA GLU A 840 -5.63 35.83 2.42
C GLU A 840 -6.69 36.92 2.64
N VAL A 841 -7.85 36.71 1.99
CA VAL A 841 -8.88 37.77 2.04
C VAL A 841 -10.20 37.11 2.45
N ALA A 842 -10.76 37.65 3.61
CA ALA A 842 -12.12 37.24 4.01
C ALA A 842 -13.16 38.03 3.22
N LEU A 843 -14.08 37.37 2.47
CA LEU A 843 -15.07 38.06 1.63
C LEU A 843 -16.34 38.29 2.44
#